data_AF-A0AAX7U025-F1
#
_entry.id   AF-A0AAX7U025-F1
#
_cell.length_a   1.000
_cell.length_b   1.000
_cell.length_c   1.000
_cell.angle_alpha   90.00
_cell.angle_beta   90.00
_cell.angle_gamma   90.00
#
_symmetry.space_group_name_H-M   'P 1'
#
loop_
_entity.id
_entity.type
_entity.pdbx_description
1 polymer ?
#
loop_
_entity_poly.entity_id
_entity_poly.type
_entity_poly.pdbx_seq_one_letter_code
_entity_poly.pdbx_strand_id
1 'polypeptide(L)'
;PMHTFVITDTCGLYWFKRMLNRELSHLSEMSRSGNQVSEYISSTFMDKQNEVEIPSPTLKDKSMSHISGVRKLSHSSSLSSASMPRFGVNTDHEDELAKELEDLDKWSFNIFRVAEFSNNRPLSCIMYAIFQERELLKTFRIPVDTFVTYVMTLEDHYHGNVAYHNSLHAADVTQSTHVLLSTPALDAVFTDLEILAALFAAAIHDVDHPGVSNQFLINTNSELALMYNDESVLENHHLAVGFKLLHQENCDIFQNLTKRQRQSLRKLVIDMVLATDMSKHMTLLADLKTMVETKKVTSSGVLLLDHYTERIQVLRNMVHCADLSNPTKHLPLYRQWTERIMEEFFRQGDKERERGMEISAMCDKHTASVEKSQVGFIDYIVHPLWETWADLVHPDAQELLDTLEENREWYLNTMPQSPSPPPDRHLQHDRFQFEITIEDLEQNNHNHIHMRNSSGRSGRKAICDNNDEDLMQDGQVEANGEEQNHAEDDKDEQENHNSEQNGVQEEEEEEEEEQEEKQAEEVQEEGQFEEEGAQTEEEEEANDVAQEETKGEEEAEEEEGEEGGEEKGDCEEGGETAYVEEEIDGEEVEDEREEDIENEEAEVEKEEALEQEEGDVEEDEGKEEEEVEDEEEIKENVEEEEAAAEQGEEEAPEEAEEEVQEEEES
;
A
#
# COMPACT_ATOMS: atom_id res chain seq x y z
N PRO A 1 23.39 9.56 15.93
CA PRO A 1 22.96 8.54 14.95
C PRO A 1 21.44 8.47 14.81
N MET A 2 20.70 8.07 15.87
CA MET A 2 19.22 7.95 15.86
C MET A 2 18.49 9.17 15.27
N HIS A 3 18.80 10.38 15.77
CA HIS A 3 18.13 11.62 15.32
C HIS A 3 18.21 11.88 13.81
N THR A 4 19.25 11.41 13.12
CA THR A 4 19.44 11.72 11.69
C THR A 4 18.44 10.97 10.81
N PHE A 5 18.07 9.74 11.18
CA PHE A 5 17.28 8.83 10.34
C PHE A 5 15.78 9.20 10.31
N VAL A 6 15.22 9.54 11.46
CA VAL A 6 13.81 9.99 11.57
C VAL A 6 13.58 11.33 10.85
N ILE A 7 14.57 12.23 10.88
CA ILE A 7 14.50 13.52 10.19
C ILE A 7 14.59 13.36 8.67
N THR A 8 15.33 12.37 8.15
CA THR A 8 15.39 12.13 6.70
C THR A 8 14.08 11.60 6.13
N ASP A 9 13.45 10.59 6.74
CA ASP A 9 12.19 10.01 6.20
C ASP A 9 11.03 11.01 6.25
N THR A 10 10.86 11.70 7.39
CA THR A 10 9.82 12.74 7.55
C THR A 10 10.00 13.90 6.56
N CYS A 11 11.24 14.35 6.33
CA CYS A 11 11.55 15.38 5.35
C CYS A 11 11.35 14.89 3.91
N GLY A 12 11.71 13.64 3.60
CA GLY A 12 11.49 13.01 2.30
C GLY A 12 9.99 12.88 1.97
N LEU A 13 9.20 12.35 2.90
CA LEU A 13 7.74 12.26 2.79
C LEU A 13 7.08 13.64 2.65
N TYR A 14 7.54 14.65 3.40
CA TYR A 14 7.07 16.03 3.27
C TYR A 14 7.39 16.63 1.90
N TRP A 15 8.63 16.48 1.41
CA TRP A 15 9.01 16.93 0.07
C TRP A 15 8.23 16.21 -1.04
N PHE A 16 8.00 14.91 -0.91
CA PHE A 16 7.21 14.14 -1.88
C PHE A 16 5.73 14.55 -1.86
N LYS A 17 5.11 14.71 -0.68
CA LYS A 17 3.73 15.22 -0.52
C LYS A 17 3.58 16.63 -1.10
N ARG A 18 4.59 17.50 -0.92
CA ARG A 18 4.62 18.87 -1.46
C ARG A 18 4.86 18.90 -2.98
N MET A 19 5.68 18.00 -3.51
CA MET A 19 5.86 17.84 -4.96
C MET A 19 4.58 17.33 -5.61
N LEU A 20 3.96 16.28 -5.05
CA LEU A 20 2.71 15.73 -5.53
C LEU A 20 1.60 16.78 -5.53
N ASN A 21 1.43 17.55 -4.44
CA ASN A 21 0.48 18.67 -4.40
C ASN A 21 0.70 19.66 -5.56
N ARG A 22 1.95 20.02 -5.90
CA ARG A 22 2.23 20.90 -7.03
C ARG A 22 1.80 20.30 -8.37
N GLU A 23 2.12 19.03 -8.61
CA GLU A 23 1.73 18.35 -9.86
C GLU A 23 0.20 18.15 -9.96
N LEU A 24 -0.47 17.88 -8.83
CA LEU A 24 -1.93 17.77 -8.75
C LEU A 24 -2.64 19.12 -8.94
N SER A 25 -2.09 20.24 -8.45
CA SER A 25 -2.59 21.59 -8.75
C SER A 25 -2.45 21.91 -10.24
N HIS A 26 -1.29 21.65 -10.84
CA HIS A 26 -1.08 21.83 -12.27
C HIS A 26 -2.04 20.95 -13.11
N LEU A 27 -2.24 19.68 -12.75
CA LEU A 27 -3.25 18.80 -13.36
C LEU A 27 -4.67 19.37 -13.25
N SER A 28 -4.99 20.00 -12.11
CA SER A 28 -6.29 20.63 -11.84
C SER A 28 -6.55 21.79 -12.81
N GLU A 29 -5.58 22.71 -12.93
CA GLU A 29 -5.65 23.88 -13.83
C GLU A 29 -5.76 23.49 -15.31
N MET A 30 -5.08 22.41 -15.74
CA MET A 30 -5.06 21.98 -17.14
C MET A 30 -6.46 21.69 -17.72
N SER A 31 -7.43 21.25 -16.91
CA SER A 31 -8.79 20.92 -17.38
C SER A 31 -9.74 20.49 -16.25
N ARG A 32 -11.05 20.65 -16.45
CA ARG A 32 -12.09 20.11 -15.54
C ARG A 32 -11.93 18.62 -15.21
N SER A 33 -11.57 17.79 -16.21
CA SER A 33 -11.33 16.36 -16.02
C SER A 33 -9.93 16.03 -15.50
N GLY A 34 -9.04 17.02 -15.36
CA GLY A 34 -7.81 16.93 -14.58
C GLY A 34 -8.07 17.29 -13.12
N ASN A 35 -8.85 18.34 -12.87
CA ASN A 35 -9.40 18.72 -11.57
C ASN A 35 -10.14 17.55 -10.89
N GLN A 36 -11.06 16.85 -11.58
CA GLN A 36 -11.72 15.66 -11.03
C GLN A 36 -10.77 14.51 -10.65
N VAL A 37 -9.63 14.37 -11.34
CA VAL A 37 -8.62 13.35 -11.03
C VAL A 37 -7.73 13.80 -9.87
N SER A 38 -7.39 15.08 -9.83
CA SER A 38 -6.66 15.74 -8.74
C SER A 38 -7.43 15.62 -7.41
N GLU A 39 -8.71 16.00 -7.41
CA GLU A 39 -9.62 15.86 -6.26
C GLU A 39 -9.73 14.40 -5.78
N TYR A 40 -9.89 13.45 -6.71
CA TYR A 40 -9.94 12.01 -6.39
C TYR A 40 -8.63 11.52 -5.74
N ILE A 41 -7.47 11.95 -6.26
CA ILE A 41 -6.18 11.56 -5.69
C ILE A 41 -6.02 12.16 -4.29
N SER A 42 -6.24 13.47 -4.11
CA SER A 42 -6.11 14.15 -2.82
C SER A 42 -7.18 13.75 -1.79
N SER A 43 -8.30 13.14 -2.20
CA SER A 43 -9.30 12.59 -1.28
C SER A 43 -9.11 11.11 -0.93
N THR A 44 -8.27 10.37 -1.68
CA THR A 44 -8.18 8.90 -1.58
C THR A 44 -6.77 8.41 -1.22
N PHE A 45 -5.72 9.09 -1.69
CA PHE A 45 -4.32 8.66 -1.55
C PHE A 45 -3.45 9.59 -0.70
N MET A 46 -4.07 10.59 -0.05
CA MET A 46 -3.37 11.58 0.76
C MET A 46 -3.97 11.65 2.15
N ASP A 47 -3.17 11.31 3.16
CA ASP A 47 -3.61 11.38 4.54
C ASP A 47 -4.00 12.83 4.92
N LYS A 48 -5.27 13.00 5.34
CA LYS A 48 -5.82 14.26 5.84
C LYS A 48 -5.73 14.24 7.35
N GLN A 49 -5.08 15.24 7.93
CA GLN A 49 -5.25 15.53 9.36
C GLN A 49 -6.66 16.09 9.54
N ASN A 50 -7.59 15.25 9.98
CA ASN A 50 -8.93 15.69 10.33
C ASN A 50 -8.85 16.54 11.60
N GLU A 51 -9.21 17.83 11.52
CA GLU A 51 -9.48 18.61 12.73
C GLU A 51 -10.66 17.98 13.48
N VAL A 52 -10.48 17.73 14.78
CA VAL A 52 -11.44 16.96 15.58
C VAL A 52 -12.62 17.87 15.97
N GLU A 53 -13.62 18.01 15.09
CA GLU A 53 -14.91 18.60 15.43
C GLU A 53 -15.66 17.69 16.44
N ILE A 54 -15.41 17.90 17.74
CA ILE A 54 -15.99 17.13 18.83
C ILE A 54 -17.53 17.13 18.77
N PRO A 55 -18.20 15.98 18.53
CA PRO A 55 -19.66 15.93 18.45
C PRO A 55 -20.31 16.22 19.81
N SER A 56 -21.33 17.10 19.81
CA SER A 56 -22.05 17.45 21.05
C SER A 56 -22.79 16.23 21.66
N PRO A 57 -22.70 16.00 22.99
CA PRO A 57 -23.07 14.72 23.58
C PRO A 57 -24.59 14.50 23.65
N THR A 58 -25.09 13.46 22.98
CA THR A 58 -26.44 12.91 23.20
C THR A 58 -26.41 11.50 23.79
N LEU A 59 -26.72 11.41 25.09
CA LEU A 59 -26.72 10.17 25.87
C LEU A 59 -27.69 9.10 25.35
N LYS A 60 -27.19 7.85 25.24
CA LYS A 60 -27.94 6.61 25.59
C LYS A 60 -27.05 5.38 25.62
N ASP A 61 -27.09 4.66 26.73
CA ASP A 61 -26.41 3.38 26.91
C ASP A 61 -26.88 2.29 25.92
N LYS A 62 -25.90 1.67 25.27
CA LYS A 62 -25.91 0.25 24.87
C LYS A 62 -24.50 -0.29 25.06
N SER A 63 -24.37 -1.56 25.44
CA SER A 63 -23.06 -2.21 25.55
C SER A 63 -22.44 -2.39 24.15
N MET A 64 -21.37 -1.66 23.88
CA MET A 64 -20.55 -1.73 22.66
C MET A 64 -19.59 -2.93 22.74
N SER A 65 -20.12 -4.15 22.67
CA SER A 65 -19.35 -5.39 22.81
C SER A 65 -19.70 -6.46 21.76
N HIS A 66 -20.42 -6.09 20.71
CA HIS A 66 -20.93 -7.04 19.71
C HIS A 66 -20.77 -6.49 18.28
N ILE A 67 -19.80 -7.02 17.54
CA ILE A 67 -19.65 -6.77 16.10
C ILE A 67 -20.97 -7.17 15.41
N SER A 68 -21.64 -6.21 14.78
CA SER A 68 -22.95 -6.39 14.12
C SER A 68 -22.84 -6.80 12.64
N GLY A 69 -21.62 -7.06 12.13
CA GLY A 69 -21.35 -7.46 10.73
C GLY A 69 -21.41 -8.96 10.43
N VAL A 70 -21.01 -9.84 11.38
CA VAL A 70 -20.95 -11.29 11.13
C VAL A 70 -22.37 -11.88 11.01
N ARG A 71 -22.89 -11.88 9.78
CA ARG A 71 -24.16 -12.50 9.41
C ARG A 71 -24.08 -13.98 9.74
N LYS A 72 -24.96 -14.45 10.64
CA LYS A 72 -25.10 -15.89 10.91
C LYS A 72 -25.77 -16.59 9.74
N LEU A 73 -24.99 -16.81 8.69
CA LEU A 73 -25.34 -17.56 7.50
C LEU A 73 -25.79 -18.96 7.92
N SER A 74 -26.93 -19.42 7.40
CA SER A 74 -27.32 -20.81 7.52
C SER A 74 -26.45 -21.63 6.58
N HIS A 75 -25.40 -22.30 7.10
CA HIS A 75 -24.44 -23.09 6.32
C HIS A 75 -25.13 -23.85 5.17
N SER A 76 -24.69 -23.60 3.93
CA SER A 76 -25.24 -24.26 2.74
C SER A 76 -24.77 -25.71 2.64
N SER A 77 -25.31 -26.56 3.51
CA SER A 77 -25.03 -27.99 3.66
C SER A 77 -23.54 -28.33 3.84
N SER A 78 -23.14 -28.55 5.11
CA SER A 78 -21.90 -29.25 5.49
C SER A 78 -21.58 -30.41 4.53
N LEU A 79 -20.36 -30.43 3.99
CA LEU A 79 -19.90 -31.38 2.96
C LEU A 79 -20.04 -32.83 3.47
N SER A 80 -21.11 -33.50 3.04
CA SER A 80 -21.69 -34.62 3.80
C SER A 80 -20.98 -35.96 3.54
N SER A 81 -19.74 -36.11 4.04
CA SER A 81 -18.94 -37.35 3.99
C SER A 81 -18.64 -37.90 2.58
N ALA A 82 -18.95 -37.15 1.52
CA ALA A 82 -18.40 -37.40 0.19
C ALA A 82 -16.90 -37.07 0.18
N SER A 83 -16.15 -37.61 -0.78
CA SER A 83 -14.76 -37.20 -1.01
C SER A 83 -14.67 -35.69 -1.20
N MET A 84 -13.72 -35.03 -0.53
CA MET A 84 -13.50 -33.59 -0.69
C MET A 84 -13.32 -33.23 -2.18
N PRO A 85 -13.82 -32.09 -2.64
CA PRO A 85 -13.71 -31.72 -4.06
C PRO A 85 -12.25 -31.53 -4.45
N ARG A 86 -11.89 -31.88 -5.68
CA ARG A 86 -10.50 -31.86 -6.18
C ARG A 86 -9.81 -30.50 -5.99
N PHE A 87 -10.57 -29.42 -6.11
CA PHE A 87 -10.12 -28.03 -6.01
C PHE A 87 -10.76 -27.27 -4.84
N GLY A 88 -11.18 -27.98 -3.77
CA GLY A 88 -11.91 -27.40 -2.63
C GLY A 88 -13.37 -27.04 -2.94
N VAL A 89 -13.68 -26.67 -4.18
CA VAL A 89 -15.02 -26.28 -4.68
C VAL A 89 -15.70 -27.41 -5.46
N ASN A 90 -17.03 -27.55 -5.31
CA ASN A 90 -17.82 -28.48 -6.12
C ASN A 90 -18.16 -27.86 -7.48
N THR A 91 -17.81 -28.53 -8.57
CA THR A 91 -18.18 -28.10 -9.93
C THR A 91 -18.32 -29.28 -10.89
N ASP A 92 -19.15 -29.11 -11.94
CA ASP A 92 -19.20 -30.01 -13.08
C ASP A 92 -18.06 -29.73 -14.11
N HIS A 93 -17.34 -28.61 -13.95
CA HIS A 93 -16.27 -28.12 -14.84
C HIS A 93 -14.86 -28.39 -14.29
N GLU A 94 -14.62 -29.57 -13.70
CA GLU A 94 -13.31 -29.90 -13.11
C GLU A 94 -12.16 -29.92 -14.14
N ASP A 95 -12.42 -30.28 -15.40
CA ASP A 95 -11.37 -30.35 -16.43
C ASP A 95 -11.01 -28.96 -16.99
N GLU A 96 -12.00 -28.08 -17.17
CA GLU A 96 -11.74 -26.67 -17.53
C GLU A 96 -11.05 -25.92 -16.38
N LEU A 97 -11.51 -26.12 -15.14
CA LEU A 97 -10.89 -25.52 -13.95
C LEU A 97 -9.45 -26.01 -13.75
N ALA A 98 -9.18 -27.30 -13.96
CA ALA A 98 -7.83 -27.85 -13.93
C ALA A 98 -6.89 -27.15 -14.91
N LYS A 99 -7.39 -26.84 -16.12
CA LYS A 99 -6.61 -26.23 -17.20
C LYS A 99 -6.27 -24.77 -16.92
N GLU A 100 -7.20 -23.98 -16.37
CA GLU A 100 -6.88 -22.58 -16.02
C GLU A 100 -5.90 -22.52 -14.83
N LEU A 101 -5.93 -23.50 -13.93
CA LEU A 101 -4.96 -23.64 -12.83
C LEU A 101 -3.55 -24.08 -13.28
N GLU A 102 -3.32 -24.45 -14.56
CA GLU A 102 -1.96 -24.65 -15.12
C GLU A 102 -1.17 -23.32 -15.25
N ASP A 103 -1.85 -22.18 -15.09
CA ASP A 103 -1.29 -20.83 -15.13
C ASP A 103 -1.21 -20.16 -13.74
N LEU A 104 -1.43 -20.90 -12.63
CA LEU A 104 -1.53 -20.35 -11.26
C LEU A 104 -0.35 -19.46 -10.83
N ASP A 105 0.87 -19.80 -11.24
CA ASP A 105 2.10 -19.09 -10.87
C ASP A 105 2.47 -17.93 -11.80
N LYS A 106 1.53 -17.46 -12.64
CA LYS A 106 1.78 -16.49 -13.72
C LYS A 106 0.95 -15.22 -13.55
N TRP A 107 1.50 -14.08 -13.93
CA TRP A 107 0.78 -12.80 -13.90
C TRP A 107 -0.35 -12.69 -14.95
N SER A 108 -0.30 -13.52 -15.99
CA SER A 108 -1.30 -13.61 -17.07
C SER A 108 -2.57 -14.40 -16.70
N PHE A 109 -2.66 -14.87 -15.45
CA PHE A 109 -3.71 -15.72 -14.93
C PHE A 109 -5.12 -15.09 -15.03
N ASN A 110 -6.12 -15.91 -15.36
CA ASN A 110 -7.48 -15.42 -15.66
C ASN A 110 -8.48 -15.76 -14.56
N ILE A 111 -8.48 -14.96 -13.50
CA ILE A 111 -9.38 -15.13 -12.35
C ILE A 111 -10.87 -15.14 -12.70
N PHE A 112 -11.28 -14.44 -13.77
CA PHE A 112 -12.66 -14.46 -14.26
C PHE A 112 -13.09 -15.85 -14.78
N ARG A 113 -12.16 -16.62 -15.37
CA ARG A 113 -12.43 -18.02 -15.80
C ARG A 113 -12.51 -18.96 -14.61
N VAL A 114 -11.68 -18.76 -13.59
CA VAL A 114 -11.77 -19.50 -12.34
C VAL A 114 -13.14 -19.28 -11.70
N ALA A 115 -13.66 -18.05 -11.68
CA ALA A 115 -15.01 -17.76 -11.17
C ALA A 115 -16.12 -18.44 -12.02
N GLU A 116 -16.01 -18.45 -13.34
CA GLU A 116 -16.94 -19.15 -14.23
C GLU A 116 -16.98 -20.67 -13.95
N PHE A 117 -15.81 -21.31 -13.84
CA PHE A 117 -15.72 -22.77 -13.66
C PHE A 117 -15.84 -23.26 -12.21
N SER A 118 -15.68 -22.39 -11.20
CA SER A 118 -15.81 -22.73 -9.77
C SER A 118 -17.24 -22.62 -9.20
N ASN A 119 -18.25 -22.36 -10.04
CA ASN A 119 -19.59 -21.93 -9.60
C ASN A 119 -19.59 -20.61 -8.80
N ASN A 120 -18.82 -19.63 -9.27
CA ASN A 120 -18.60 -18.34 -8.60
C ASN A 120 -18.04 -18.50 -7.17
N ARG A 121 -17.00 -19.34 -7.05
CA ARG A 121 -16.19 -19.53 -5.83
C ARG A 121 -14.69 -19.32 -6.09
N PRO A 122 -14.28 -18.18 -6.71
CA PRO A 122 -12.89 -17.93 -7.03
C PRO A 122 -11.99 -17.96 -5.79
N LEU A 123 -12.38 -17.32 -4.67
CA LEU A 123 -11.52 -17.24 -3.49
C LEU A 123 -11.31 -18.61 -2.85
N SER A 124 -12.38 -19.41 -2.71
CA SER A 124 -12.29 -20.80 -2.21
C SER A 124 -11.38 -21.68 -3.08
N CYS A 125 -11.47 -21.53 -4.40
CA CYS A 125 -10.66 -22.31 -5.34
C CYS A 125 -9.18 -21.91 -5.32
N ILE A 126 -8.90 -20.60 -5.34
CA ILE A 126 -7.53 -20.05 -5.40
C ILE A 126 -6.76 -20.30 -4.11
N MET A 127 -7.38 -20.02 -2.96
CA MET A 127 -6.79 -20.33 -1.65
C MET A 127 -6.47 -21.82 -1.53
N TYR A 128 -7.37 -22.71 -1.98
CA TYR A 128 -7.13 -24.15 -1.94
C TYR A 128 -6.00 -24.59 -2.88
N ALA A 129 -5.90 -24.01 -4.08
CA ALA A 129 -4.80 -24.32 -5.00
C ALA A 129 -3.44 -23.87 -4.44
N ILE A 130 -3.34 -22.60 -4.01
CA ILE A 130 -2.11 -22.01 -3.46
C ILE A 130 -1.62 -22.75 -2.21
N PHE A 131 -2.52 -23.07 -1.27
CA PHE A 131 -2.16 -23.77 -0.03
C PHE A 131 -1.77 -25.24 -0.24
N GLN A 132 -2.09 -25.83 -1.39
CA GLN A 132 -1.62 -27.15 -1.80
C GLN A 132 -0.27 -27.07 -2.52
N GLU A 133 -0.08 -26.09 -3.41
CA GLU A 133 1.16 -25.89 -4.18
C GLU A 133 2.32 -25.49 -3.26
N ARG A 134 2.11 -24.52 -2.36
CA ARG A 134 3.07 -24.12 -1.32
C ARG A 134 3.11 -25.07 -0.11
N GLU A 135 2.48 -26.24 -0.19
CA GLU A 135 2.36 -27.27 0.86
C GLU A 135 1.84 -26.81 2.26
N LEU A 136 1.37 -25.56 2.42
CA LEU A 136 1.06 -24.89 3.69
C LEU A 136 0.10 -25.68 4.60
N LEU A 137 -0.86 -26.42 4.03
CA LEU A 137 -1.76 -27.30 4.80
C LEU A 137 -1.00 -28.38 5.58
N LYS A 138 0.13 -28.87 5.04
CA LYS A 138 0.99 -29.88 5.67
C LYS A 138 1.90 -29.22 6.71
N THR A 139 2.58 -28.14 6.33
CA THR A 139 3.50 -27.37 7.18
C THR A 139 2.83 -26.93 8.49
N PHE A 140 1.66 -26.29 8.38
CA PHE A 140 0.90 -25.79 9.53
C PHE A 140 -0.17 -26.76 10.05
N ARG A 141 -0.18 -27.99 9.53
CA ARG A 141 -1.07 -29.09 9.96
C ARG A 141 -2.56 -28.70 9.93
N ILE A 142 -2.95 -27.90 8.94
CA ILE A 142 -4.33 -27.39 8.80
C ILE A 142 -5.20 -28.54 8.27
N PRO A 143 -6.26 -28.98 9.00
CA PRO A 143 -7.17 -29.98 8.47
C PRO A 143 -7.88 -29.42 7.24
N VAL A 144 -7.90 -30.20 6.16
CA VAL A 144 -8.38 -29.71 4.85
C VAL A 144 -9.87 -29.38 4.88
N ASP A 145 -10.65 -30.08 5.72
CA ASP A 145 -12.06 -29.77 5.96
C ASP A 145 -12.24 -28.47 6.77
N THR A 146 -11.39 -28.20 7.78
CA THR A 146 -11.36 -26.91 8.48
C THR A 146 -11.03 -25.77 7.50
N PHE A 147 -10.03 -25.99 6.63
CA PHE A 147 -9.61 -25.00 5.63
C PHE A 147 -10.72 -24.67 4.64
N VAL A 148 -11.34 -25.68 4.01
CA VAL A 148 -12.45 -25.47 3.08
C VAL A 148 -13.66 -24.83 3.79
N THR A 149 -13.95 -25.20 5.03
CA THR A 149 -15.04 -24.59 5.81
C THR A 149 -14.76 -23.12 6.11
N TYR A 150 -13.53 -22.76 6.50
CA TYR A 150 -13.14 -21.36 6.71
C TYR A 150 -13.25 -20.54 5.42
N VAL A 151 -12.61 -20.96 4.32
CA VAL A 151 -12.56 -20.12 3.11
C VAL A 151 -13.93 -20.02 2.42
N MET A 152 -14.78 -21.06 2.46
CA MET A 152 -16.17 -20.92 2.01
C MET A 152 -16.96 -19.93 2.87
N THR A 153 -16.74 -19.92 4.19
CA THR A 153 -17.38 -18.97 5.12
C THR A 153 -16.86 -17.54 4.91
N LEU A 154 -15.57 -17.37 4.61
CA LEU A 154 -14.94 -16.10 4.22
C LEU A 154 -15.54 -15.56 2.92
N GLU A 155 -15.61 -16.39 1.88
CA GLU A 155 -16.19 -16.03 0.59
C GLU A 155 -17.69 -15.71 0.67
N ASP A 156 -18.45 -16.34 1.58
CA ASP A 156 -19.86 -15.97 1.84
C ASP A 156 -20.03 -14.60 2.53
N HIS A 157 -18.98 -14.04 3.16
CA HIS A 157 -19.01 -12.69 3.74
C HIS A 157 -18.64 -11.59 2.72
N TYR A 158 -18.02 -11.93 1.60
CA TYR A 158 -17.86 -11.01 0.48
C TYR A 158 -19.21 -10.75 -0.21
N HIS A 159 -19.51 -9.48 -0.50
CA HIS A 159 -20.83 -9.11 -1.01
C HIS A 159 -20.92 -9.34 -2.51
N GLY A 160 -21.52 -10.46 -2.96
CA GLY A 160 -21.76 -10.73 -4.38
C GLY A 160 -22.68 -9.72 -5.13
N ASN A 161 -23.17 -8.69 -4.44
CA ASN A 161 -23.85 -7.53 -5.01
C ASN A 161 -22.98 -6.27 -5.12
N VAL A 162 -21.72 -6.31 -4.66
CA VAL A 162 -20.70 -5.27 -4.82
C VAL A 162 -19.90 -5.59 -6.09
N ALA A 163 -19.55 -4.60 -6.90
CA ALA A 163 -19.12 -4.78 -8.29
C ALA A 163 -17.62 -5.09 -8.41
N TYR A 164 -16.79 -4.41 -7.62
CA TYR A 164 -15.35 -4.57 -7.57
C TYR A 164 -14.92 -5.34 -6.31
N HIS A 165 -15.07 -4.72 -5.12
CA HIS A 165 -14.68 -5.22 -3.80
C HIS A 165 -15.54 -6.41 -3.34
N ASN A 166 -15.30 -7.57 -3.95
CA ASN A 166 -15.98 -8.85 -3.73
C ASN A 166 -14.97 -10.00 -3.84
N SER A 167 -15.39 -11.26 -3.64
CA SER A 167 -14.45 -12.39 -3.56
C SER A 167 -13.64 -12.64 -4.85
N LEU A 168 -14.06 -12.09 -5.99
CA LEU A 168 -13.27 -12.13 -7.22
C LEU A 168 -12.02 -11.24 -7.12
N HIS A 169 -12.15 -10.05 -6.54
CA HIS A 169 -11.03 -9.12 -6.34
C HIS A 169 -10.08 -9.68 -5.30
N ALA A 170 -10.58 -10.08 -4.13
CA ALA A 170 -9.77 -10.75 -3.10
C ALA A 170 -9.01 -11.97 -3.63
N ALA A 171 -9.58 -12.74 -4.56
CA ALA A 171 -8.91 -13.87 -5.20
C ALA A 171 -7.84 -13.44 -6.24
N ASP A 172 -8.04 -12.33 -6.95
CA ASP A 172 -7.02 -11.73 -7.84
C ASP A 172 -5.84 -11.19 -7.03
N VAL A 173 -6.11 -10.47 -5.92
CA VAL A 173 -5.07 -9.99 -4.99
C VAL A 173 -4.32 -11.18 -4.38
N THR A 174 -5.03 -12.19 -3.86
CA THR A 174 -4.41 -13.41 -3.29
C THR A 174 -3.50 -14.13 -4.29
N GLN A 175 -3.94 -14.28 -5.55
CA GLN A 175 -3.11 -14.90 -6.60
C GLN A 175 -1.94 -14.00 -7.03
N SER A 176 -2.14 -12.67 -7.05
CA SER A 176 -1.08 -11.70 -7.34
C SER A 176 0.00 -11.72 -6.26
N THR A 177 -0.38 -11.70 -4.98
CA THR A 177 0.54 -11.89 -3.84
C THR A 177 1.25 -13.24 -3.92
N HIS A 178 0.57 -14.33 -4.33
CA HIS A 178 1.22 -15.62 -4.57
C HIS A 178 2.30 -15.57 -5.66
N VAL A 179 2.12 -14.79 -6.73
CA VAL A 179 3.15 -14.64 -7.77
C VAL A 179 4.32 -13.77 -7.27
N LEU A 180 4.05 -12.68 -6.54
CA LEU A 180 5.09 -11.81 -5.97
C LEU A 180 5.91 -12.51 -4.86
N LEU A 181 5.30 -13.42 -4.10
CA LEU A 181 5.99 -14.34 -3.18
C LEU A 181 6.82 -15.45 -3.88
N SER A 182 6.92 -15.42 -5.22
CA SER A 182 7.76 -16.29 -6.04
C SER A 182 8.75 -15.50 -6.92
N THR A 183 8.87 -14.18 -6.71
CA THR A 183 9.85 -13.34 -7.40
C THR A 183 11.28 -13.79 -7.06
N PRO A 184 12.15 -14.11 -8.05
CA PRO A 184 13.52 -14.59 -7.80
C PRO A 184 14.37 -13.76 -6.84
N ALA A 185 14.30 -12.43 -6.89
CA ALA A 185 15.00 -11.55 -5.95
C ALA A 185 14.55 -11.72 -4.47
N LEU A 186 13.45 -12.44 -4.21
CA LEU A 186 12.88 -12.74 -2.90
C LEU A 186 12.92 -14.25 -2.56
N ASP A 187 13.63 -15.07 -3.34
CA ASP A 187 13.75 -16.51 -3.10
C ASP A 187 14.39 -16.81 -1.72
N ALA A 188 13.80 -17.76 -1.00
CA ALA A 188 14.13 -18.12 0.39
C ALA A 188 14.13 -16.97 1.43
N VAL A 189 13.76 -15.73 1.08
CA VAL A 189 13.78 -14.58 2.00
C VAL A 189 12.73 -14.72 3.10
N PHE A 190 11.49 -15.07 2.74
CA PHE A 190 10.37 -15.15 3.69
C PHE A 190 10.19 -16.54 4.28
N THR A 191 9.86 -16.61 5.57
CA THR A 191 9.47 -17.85 6.24
C THR A 191 8.07 -18.30 5.80
N ASP A 192 7.78 -19.60 5.97
CA ASP A 192 6.44 -20.15 5.76
C ASP A 192 5.34 -19.38 6.52
N LEU A 193 5.66 -18.78 7.68
CA LEU A 193 4.70 -18.07 8.52
C LEU A 193 4.38 -16.68 7.96
N GLU A 194 5.37 -15.99 7.37
CA GLU A 194 5.19 -14.73 6.65
C GLU A 194 4.44 -14.96 5.32
N ILE A 195 4.78 -16.04 4.60
CA ILE A 195 4.05 -16.48 3.40
C ILE A 195 2.58 -16.77 3.72
N LEU A 196 2.32 -17.53 4.81
CA LEU A 196 0.97 -17.78 5.31
C LEU A 196 0.24 -16.48 5.70
N ALA A 197 0.92 -15.55 6.37
CA ALA A 197 0.36 -14.28 6.79
C ALA A 197 -0.01 -13.39 5.60
N ALA A 198 0.85 -13.26 4.59
CA ALA A 198 0.61 -12.42 3.42
C ALA A 198 -0.54 -12.95 2.55
N LEU A 199 -0.59 -14.27 2.31
CA LEU A 199 -1.69 -14.90 1.59
C LEU A 199 -3.02 -14.82 2.36
N PHE A 200 -2.98 -14.93 3.69
CA PHE A 200 -4.17 -14.74 4.53
C PHE A 200 -4.63 -13.28 4.56
N ALA A 201 -3.71 -12.31 4.65
CA ALA A 201 -4.01 -10.88 4.58
C ALA A 201 -4.70 -10.54 3.25
N ALA A 202 -4.09 -10.89 2.12
CA ALA A 202 -4.65 -10.70 0.78
C ALA A 202 -6.06 -11.34 0.63
N ALA A 203 -6.29 -12.50 1.24
CA ALA A 203 -7.58 -13.17 1.20
C ALA A 203 -8.68 -12.56 2.10
N ILE A 204 -8.33 -11.76 3.11
CA ILE A 204 -9.28 -11.11 4.02
C ILE A 204 -9.37 -9.58 3.87
N HIS A 205 -8.47 -8.93 3.12
CA HIS A 205 -8.25 -7.48 3.21
C HIS A 205 -9.48 -6.59 2.96
N ASP A 206 -10.53 -7.16 2.38
CA ASP A 206 -11.70 -6.48 1.82
C ASP A 206 -13.02 -7.19 2.26
N VAL A 207 -12.96 -8.08 3.26
CA VAL A 207 -14.10 -8.94 3.66
C VAL A 207 -15.25 -8.13 4.28
N ASP A 208 -16.47 -8.37 3.81
CA ASP A 208 -17.69 -7.65 4.20
C ASP A 208 -17.73 -6.17 3.71
N HIS A 209 -16.89 -5.77 2.74
CA HIS A 209 -16.89 -4.43 2.16
C HIS A 209 -18.28 -3.99 1.60
N PRO A 210 -18.79 -2.80 1.96
CA PRO A 210 -20.16 -2.35 1.65
C PRO A 210 -20.33 -1.70 0.27
N GLY A 211 -19.26 -1.59 -0.52
CA GLY A 211 -19.25 -0.88 -1.80
C GLY A 211 -19.47 0.62 -1.65
N VAL A 212 -18.77 1.24 -0.70
CA VAL A 212 -18.59 2.69 -0.50
C VAL A 212 -17.30 2.95 0.28
N SER A 213 -16.62 4.07 0.04
CA SER A 213 -15.34 4.41 0.69
C SER A 213 -15.45 4.82 2.17
N ASN A 214 -14.30 4.81 2.88
CA ASN A 214 -14.14 5.33 4.24
C ASN A 214 -14.78 6.73 4.40
N GLN A 215 -14.47 7.68 3.51
CA GLN A 215 -15.04 9.04 3.55
C GLN A 215 -16.57 9.05 3.47
N PHE A 216 -17.22 8.13 2.72
CA PHE A 216 -18.68 8.03 2.70
C PHE A 216 -19.24 7.48 4.03
N LEU A 217 -18.55 6.53 4.65
CA LEU A 217 -18.94 5.97 5.96
C LEU A 217 -18.86 7.03 7.08
N ILE A 218 -17.83 7.88 7.04
CA ILE A 218 -17.61 9.03 7.93
C ILE A 218 -18.69 10.10 7.69
N ASN A 219 -18.79 10.62 6.45
CA ASN A 219 -19.72 11.67 6.07
C ASN A 219 -21.19 11.30 6.33
N THR A 220 -21.50 10.01 6.50
CA THR A 220 -22.86 9.52 6.76
C THR A 220 -23.07 8.95 8.16
N ASN A 221 -22.11 9.17 9.08
CA ASN A 221 -22.18 8.83 10.50
C ASN A 221 -22.56 7.35 10.71
N SER A 222 -21.89 6.46 9.97
CA SER A 222 -22.20 5.02 9.98
C SER A 222 -21.79 4.34 11.29
N GLU A 223 -22.42 3.20 11.62
CA GLU A 223 -22.05 2.41 12.81
C GLU A 223 -20.61 1.87 12.76
N LEU A 224 -19.99 1.76 11.56
CA LEU A 224 -18.58 1.40 11.42
C LEU A 224 -17.66 2.58 11.74
N ALA A 225 -17.94 3.75 11.14
CA ALA A 225 -17.16 4.98 11.34
C ALA A 225 -17.13 5.38 12.83
N LEU A 226 -18.29 5.35 13.49
CA LEU A 226 -18.42 5.58 14.94
C LEU A 226 -17.81 4.49 15.84
N MET A 227 -17.46 3.32 15.29
CA MET A 227 -16.84 2.21 16.02
C MET A 227 -15.30 2.20 15.89
N TYR A 228 -14.79 2.68 14.76
CA TYR A 228 -13.35 2.79 14.47
C TYR A 228 -12.80 4.22 14.60
N ASN A 229 -13.65 5.18 14.97
CA ASN A 229 -13.30 6.59 15.22
C ASN A 229 -12.73 7.28 13.97
N ASP A 230 -13.37 7.04 12.83
CA ASP A 230 -13.06 7.61 11.50
C ASP A 230 -11.67 7.26 10.90
N GLU A 231 -10.78 6.58 11.65
CA GLU A 231 -9.48 6.08 11.18
C GLU A 231 -9.58 4.66 10.58
N SER A 232 -9.08 4.47 9.35
CA SER A 232 -9.00 3.19 8.59
C SER A 232 -10.21 2.27 8.84
N VAL A 233 -11.41 2.81 8.63
CA VAL A 233 -12.69 2.29 9.13
C VAL A 233 -13.03 0.93 8.51
N LEU A 234 -12.75 0.77 7.22
CA LEU A 234 -13.00 -0.45 6.47
C LEU A 234 -11.95 -1.51 6.79
N GLU A 235 -10.69 -1.13 6.81
CA GLU A 235 -9.52 -1.99 6.98
C GLU A 235 -9.52 -2.65 8.38
N ASN A 236 -9.88 -1.87 9.41
CA ASN A 236 -10.16 -2.39 10.74
C ASN A 236 -11.36 -3.35 10.77
N HIS A 237 -12.43 -3.08 10.01
CA HIS A 237 -13.60 -3.97 9.90
C HIS A 237 -13.25 -5.29 9.20
N HIS A 238 -12.45 -5.24 8.13
CA HIS A 238 -11.97 -6.40 7.37
C HIS A 238 -11.13 -7.33 8.27
N LEU A 239 -10.19 -6.76 9.03
CA LEU A 239 -9.45 -7.48 10.07
C LEU A 239 -10.36 -8.07 11.15
N ALA A 240 -11.29 -7.27 11.68
CA ALA A 240 -12.19 -7.72 12.74
C ALA A 240 -13.10 -8.87 12.29
N VAL A 241 -13.65 -8.81 11.08
CA VAL A 241 -14.47 -9.89 10.49
C VAL A 241 -13.61 -11.12 10.21
N GLY A 242 -12.49 -11.00 9.47
CA GLY A 242 -11.63 -12.13 9.10
C GLY A 242 -11.18 -12.96 10.31
N PHE A 243 -10.61 -12.31 11.33
CA PHE A 243 -10.23 -12.99 12.57
C PHE A 243 -11.44 -13.50 13.39
N LYS A 244 -12.62 -12.89 13.26
CA LYS A 244 -13.83 -13.40 13.91
C LYS A 244 -14.39 -14.66 13.24
N LEU A 245 -14.21 -14.84 11.93
CA LEU A 245 -14.67 -16.04 11.22
C LEU A 245 -13.94 -17.32 11.68
N LEU A 246 -12.68 -17.23 12.11
CA LEU A 246 -11.94 -18.34 12.73
C LEU A 246 -12.66 -18.96 13.95
N HIS A 247 -13.50 -18.18 14.63
CA HIS A 247 -14.24 -18.61 15.82
C HIS A 247 -15.57 -19.33 15.50
N GLN A 248 -15.86 -19.62 14.23
CA GLN A 248 -17.00 -20.44 13.83
C GLN A 248 -16.69 -21.95 13.91
N GLU A 249 -17.74 -22.79 13.84
CA GLU A 249 -17.61 -24.23 13.92
C GLU A 249 -16.77 -24.78 12.76
N ASN A 250 -15.66 -25.45 13.08
CA ASN A 250 -14.65 -25.94 12.15
C ASN A 250 -13.98 -24.86 11.26
N CYS A 251 -13.77 -23.64 11.79
CA CYS A 251 -13.14 -22.55 11.04
C CYS A 251 -11.74 -22.12 11.51
N ASP A 252 -11.22 -22.61 12.64
CA ASP A 252 -9.89 -22.18 13.12
C ASP A 252 -8.75 -22.89 12.36
N ILE A 253 -8.39 -22.34 11.19
CA ILE A 253 -7.25 -22.81 10.40
C ILE A 253 -5.90 -22.62 11.11
N PHE A 254 -5.84 -21.87 12.21
CA PHE A 254 -4.65 -21.63 13.00
C PHE A 254 -4.62 -22.42 14.32
N GLN A 255 -5.56 -23.37 14.51
CA GLN A 255 -5.68 -24.18 15.74
C GLN A 255 -4.42 -24.98 16.12
N ASN A 256 -3.56 -25.31 15.15
CA ASN A 256 -2.35 -26.11 15.33
C ASN A 256 -1.05 -25.27 15.37
N LEU A 257 -1.14 -23.94 15.32
CA LEU A 257 0.00 -23.02 15.52
C LEU A 257 0.29 -22.82 17.02
N THR A 258 1.55 -22.55 17.38
CA THR A 258 1.91 -22.19 18.76
C THR A 258 1.40 -20.79 19.15
N LYS A 259 1.33 -20.48 20.45
CA LYS A 259 0.94 -19.15 20.97
C LYS A 259 1.75 -18.03 20.28
N ARG A 260 3.09 -18.16 20.27
CA ARG A 260 4.03 -17.24 19.60
C ARG A 260 3.76 -17.12 18.10
N GLN A 261 3.57 -18.24 17.38
CA GLN A 261 3.21 -18.21 15.95
C GLN A 261 1.87 -17.50 15.68
N ARG A 262 0.84 -17.72 16.51
CA ARG A 262 -0.46 -17.03 16.37
C ARG A 262 -0.35 -15.54 16.65
N GLN A 263 0.50 -15.13 17.61
CA GLN A 263 0.79 -13.72 17.90
C GLN A 263 1.53 -13.06 16.74
N SER A 264 2.63 -13.65 16.25
CA SER A 264 3.41 -13.14 15.11
C SER A 264 2.57 -13.05 13.83
N LEU A 265 1.84 -14.11 13.46
CA LEU A 265 0.94 -14.09 12.31
C LEU A 265 -0.15 -13.03 12.46
N ARG A 266 -0.75 -12.88 13.66
CA ARG A 266 -1.76 -11.84 13.90
C ARG A 266 -1.18 -10.43 13.72
N LYS A 267 0.03 -10.16 14.21
CA LYS A 267 0.70 -8.87 13.99
C LYS A 267 0.96 -8.63 12.51
N LEU A 268 1.62 -9.57 11.82
CA LEU A 268 1.92 -9.47 10.38
C LEU A 268 0.66 -9.18 9.54
N VAL A 269 -0.45 -9.88 9.80
CA VAL A 269 -1.71 -9.68 9.07
C VAL A 269 -2.34 -8.32 9.37
N ILE A 270 -2.28 -7.82 10.61
CA ILE A 270 -2.76 -6.47 10.96
C ILE A 270 -1.91 -5.41 10.27
N ASP A 271 -0.58 -5.51 10.38
CA ASP A 271 0.39 -4.60 9.77
C ASP A 271 0.21 -4.55 8.22
N MET A 272 -0.20 -5.65 7.58
CA MET A 272 -0.47 -5.71 6.13
C MET A 272 -1.84 -5.21 5.70
N VAL A 273 -2.93 -5.52 6.41
CA VAL A 273 -4.28 -5.08 5.98
C VAL A 273 -4.53 -3.61 6.32
N LEU A 274 -3.95 -3.07 7.39
CA LEU A 274 -3.99 -1.61 7.62
C LEU A 274 -3.19 -0.84 6.56
N ALA A 275 -2.25 -1.49 5.87
CA ALA A 275 -1.52 -0.91 4.75
C ALA A 275 -2.28 -0.93 3.41
N THR A 276 -3.46 -1.56 3.31
CA THR A 276 -4.34 -1.39 2.15
C THR A 276 -5.27 -0.18 2.28
N ASP A 277 -5.18 0.61 3.37
CA ASP A 277 -5.78 1.94 3.42
C ASP A 277 -5.04 2.85 2.43
N MET A 278 -5.74 3.20 1.34
CA MET A 278 -5.18 3.99 0.25
C MET A 278 -4.63 5.35 0.71
N SER A 279 -5.14 5.93 1.81
CA SER A 279 -4.65 7.23 2.32
C SER A 279 -3.18 7.15 2.76
N LYS A 280 -2.71 5.96 3.12
CA LYS A 280 -1.36 5.67 3.61
C LYS A 280 -0.39 5.31 2.47
N HIS A 281 -0.86 5.22 1.21
CA HIS A 281 -0.04 4.89 0.02
C HIS A 281 1.26 5.73 -0.06
N MET A 282 1.19 7.03 0.22
CA MET A 282 2.35 7.92 0.09
C MET A 282 3.44 7.63 1.13
N THR A 283 3.06 7.16 2.32
CA THR A 283 4.00 6.68 3.35
C THR A 283 4.63 5.37 2.88
N LEU A 284 3.82 4.41 2.43
CA LEU A 284 4.30 3.11 1.92
C LEU A 284 5.29 3.26 0.74
N LEU A 285 5.03 4.22 -0.15
CA LEU A 285 5.91 4.56 -1.26
C LEU A 285 7.21 5.27 -0.83
N ALA A 286 7.18 6.08 0.25
CA ALA A 286 8.38 6.67 0.83
C ALA A 286 9.24 5.57 1.51
N ASP A 287 8.64 4.77 2.40
CA ASP A 287 9.24 3.57 3.01
C ASP A 287 9.91 2.67 1.94
N LEU A 288 9.23 2.41 0.81
CA LEU A 288 9.74 1.55 -0.25
C LEU A 288 10.93 2.20 -1.00
N LYS A 289 10.94 3.52 -1.18
CA LYS A 289 12.06 4.24 -1.81
C LYS A 289 13.30 4.28 -0.92
N THR A 290 13.14 4.62 0.36
CA THR A 290 14.23 4.56 1.35
C THR A 290 14.84 3.15 1.38
N MET A 291 14.02 2.11 1.31
CA MET A 291 14.48 0.72 1.21
C MET A 291 15.21 0.39 -0.09
N VAL A 292 14.78 0.91 -1.26
CA VAL A 292 15.49 0.72 -2.53
C VAL A 292 16.88 1.36 -2.49
N GLU A 293 17.01 2.54 -1.87
CA GLU A 293 18.29 3.24 -1.71
C GLU A 293 19.26 2.49 -0.77
N THR A 294 18.76 1.80 0.26
CA THR A 294 19.58 1.05 1.23
C THR A 294 19.69 -0.46 0.96
N LYS A 295 19.15 -0.98 -0.16
CA LYS A 295 18.99 -2.43 -0.36
C LYS A 295 20.33 -3.19 -0.40
N LYS A 296 20.45 -4.21 0.44
CA LYS A 296 21.53 -5.21 0.40
C LYS A 296 21.14 -6.35 -0.54
N VAL A 297 22.08 -6.84 -1.36
CA VAL A 297 21.84 -7.92 -2.33
C VAL A 297 22.99 -8.92 -2.27
N THR A 298 22.68 -10.22 -2.26
CA THR A 298 23.67 -11.29 -2.30
C THR A 298 24.38 -11.38 -3.65
N SER A 299 25.49 -12.11 -3.71
CA SER A 299 26.19 -12.44 -4.97
C SER A 299 25.36 -13.29 -5.95
N SER A 300 24.21 -13.82 -5.53
CA SER A 300 23.22 -14.50 -6.37
C SER A 300 22.06 -13.62 -6.83
N GLY A 301 21.99 -12.35 -6.42
CA GLY A 301 20.93 -11.41 -6.80
C GLY A 301 19.70 -11.40 -5.88
N VAL A 302 19.73 -12.12 -4.75
CA VAL A 302 18.64 -12.19 -3.77
C VAL A 302 18.78 -11.05 -2.76
N LEU A 303 17.68 -10.42 -2.37
CA LEU A 303 17.64 -9.36 -1.36
C LEU A 303 17.94 -9.92 0.04
N LEU A 304 18.77 -9.20 0.81
CA LEU A 304 18.95 -9.46 2.23
C LEU A 304 18.02 -8.54 3.02
N LEU A 305 17.12 -9.14 3.80
CA LEU A 305 16.19 -8.47 4.71
C LEU A 305 16.37 -9.13 6.09
N ASP A 306 17.33 -8.57 6.83
CA ASP A 306 17.89 -9.15 8.05
C ASP A 306 16.95 -8.93 9.26
N HIS A 307 16.21 -7.82 9.26
CA HIS A 307 15.37 -7.39 10.38
C HIS A 307 13.86 -7.50 10.11
N TYR A 308 13.07 -7.77 11.16
CA TYR A 308 11.59 -7.86 11.07
C TYR A 308 10.96 -6.64 10.37
N THR A 309 11.45 -5.45 10.67
CA THR A 309 10.99 -4.16 10.14
C THR A 309 11.06 -4.11 8.61
N GLU A 310 12.21 -4.48 8.05
CA GLU A 310 12.44 -4.54 6.59
C GLU A 310 11.50 -5.57 5.94
N ARG A 311 11.36 -6.73 6.58
CA ARG A 311 10.56 -7.85 6.07
C ARG A 311 9.08 -7.49 6.01
N ILE A 312 8.51 -6.89 7.07
CA ILE A 312 7.12 -6.40 7.03
C ILE A 312 6.94 -5.19 6.12
N GLN A 313 7.99 -4.40 5.85
CA GLN A 313 7.98 -3.28 4.90
C GLN A 313 7.89 -3.74 3.44
N VAL A 314 8.58 -4.83 3.07
CA VAL A 314 8.38 -5.48 1.77
C VAL A 314 7.01 -6.16 1.70
N LEU A 315 6.60 -6.92 2.73
CA LEU A 315 5.34 -7.66 2.71
C LEU A 315 4.10 -6.74 2.61
N ARG A 316 4.07 -5.62 3.34
CA ARG A 316 2.96 -4.65 3.24
C ARG A 316 2.91 -3.96 1.88
N ASN A 317 4.06 -3.58 1.32
CA ASN A 317 4.13 -3.08 -0.06
C ASN A 317 3.75 -4.16 -1.09
N MET A 318 4.08 -5.43 -0.87
CA MET A 318 3.72 -6.53 -1.77
C MET A 318 2.19 -6.74 -1.85
N VAL A 319 1.48 -6.66 -0.72
CA VAL A 319 0.01 -6.74 -0.69
C VAL A 319 -0.60 -5.49 -1.35
N HIS A 320 -0.05 -4.30 -1.10
CA HIS A 320 -0.48 -3.04 -1.73
C HIS A 320 -0.28 -3.04 -3.26
N CYS A 321 0.86 -3.54 -3.75
CA CYS A 321 1.11 -3.78 -5.17
C CYS A 321 0.16 -4.83 -5.74
N ALA A 322 -0.17 -5.89 -5.00
CA ALA A 322 -1.10 -6.93 -5.44
C ALA A 322 -2.54 -6.42 -5.58
N ASP A 323 -2.98 -5.49 -4.73
CA ASP A 323 -4.25 -4.76 -4.87
C ASP A 323 -4.21 -3.80 -6.07
N LEU A 324 -3.21 -2.90 -6.09
CA LEU A 324 -2.93 -1.97 -7.19
C LEU A 324 -2.33 -2.65 -8.44
N SER A 325 -2.53 -3.97 -8.61
CA SER A 325 -2.04 -4.78 -9.74
C SER A 325 -2.86 -4.63 -11.01
N ASN A 326 -4.11 -4.18 -10.89
CA ASN A 326 -5.10 -4.26 -11.96
C ASN A 326 -4.62 -3.60 -13.29
N PRO A 327 -3.90 -2.46 -13.28
CA PRO A 327 -3.35 -1.85 -14.49
C PRO A 327 -2.09 -2.53 -15.07
N THR A 328 -1.43 -3.45 -14.36
CA THR A 328 -0.29 -4.24 -14.88
C THR A 328 -0.72 -5.61 -15.42
N LYS A 329 -1.98 -6.02 -15.20
CA LYS A 329 -2.59 -7.21 -15.82
C LYS A 329 -2.83 -6.93 -17.31
N HIS A 330 -2.78 -7.95 -18.18
CA HIS A 330 -3.06 -7.79 -19.61
C HIS A 330 -4.41 -7.08 -19.87
N LEU A 331 -4.45 -6.18 -20.86
CA LEU A 331 -5.59 -5.30 -21.18
C LEU A 331 -7.01 -5.92 -21.08
N PRO A 332 -7.28 -7.17 -21.54
CA PRO A 332 -8.62 -7.76 -21.42
C PRO A 332 -9.05 -8.06 -19.97
N LEU A 333 -8.10 -8.22 -19.04
CA LEU A 333 -8.36 -8.35 -17.60
C LEU A 333 -8.54 -6.96 -16.99
N TYR A 334 -7.56 -6.07 -17.20
CA TYR A 334 -7.59 -4.69 -16.67
C TYR A 334 -8.91 -3.98 -17.03
N ARG A 335 -9.34 -4.05 -18.28
CA ARG A 335 -10.61 -3.43 -18.70
C ARG A 335 -11.85 -3.94 -17.98
N GLN A 336 -11.91 -5.24 -17.64
CA GLN A 336 -13.02 -5.78 -16.85
C GLN A 336 -12.98 -5.27 -15.41
N TRP A 337 -11.77 -5.01 -14.88
CA TRP A 337 -11.60 -4.36 -13.58
C TRP A 337 -11.99 -2.89 -13.60
N THR A 338 -11.57 -2.11 -14.61
CA THR A 338 -12.02 -0.72 -14.83
C THR A 338 -13.55 -0.63 -14.93
N GLU A 339 -14.18 -1.52 -15.70
CA GLU A 339 -15.63 -1.56 -15.86
C GLU A 339 -16.35 -1.84 -14.52
N ARG A 340 -15.73 -2.61 -13.60
CA ARG A 340 -16.25 -2.92 -12.26
C ARG A 340 -16.07 -1.80 -11.24
N ILE A 341 -14.86 -1.23 -11.11
CA ILE A 341 -14.61 -0.15 -10.15
C ILE A 341 -15.42 1.11 -10.51
N MET A 342 -15.57 1.41 -11.81
CA MET A 342 -16.44 2.50 -12.25
C MET A 342 -17.92 2.20 -11.98
N GLU A 343 -18.40 0.97 -12.16
CA GLU A 343 -19.77 0.62 -11.73
C GLU A 343 -19.95 0.83 -10.21
N GLU A 344 -18.93 0.52 -9.40
CA GLU A 344 -18.97 0.73 -7.96
C GLU A 344 -19.03 2.20 -7.56
N PHE A 345 -18.13 3.03 -8.09
CA PHE A 345 -18.14 4.49 -7.88
C PHE A 345 -19.48 5.10 -8.30
N PHE A 346 -20.06 4.66 -9.42
CA PHE A 346 -21.37 5.13 -9.86
C PHE A 346 -22.51 4.69 -8.94
N ARG A 347 -22.40 3.54 -8.27
CA ARG A 347 -23.34 3.10 -7.24
C ARG A 347 -23.14 3.87 -5.93
N GLN A 348 -21.92 4.31 -5.60
CA GLN A 348 -21.71 5.28 -4.51
C GLN A 348 -22.34 6.63 -4.84
N GLY A 349 -22.08 7.20 -6.02
CA GLY A 349 -22.66 8.48 -6.44
C GLY A 349 -24.19 8.46 -6.54
N ASP A 350 -24.79 7.30 -6.84
CA ASP A 350 -26.24 7.11 -6.71
C ASP A 350 -26.70 7.14 -5.23
N LYS A 351 -26.00 6.48 -4.29
CA LYS A 351 -26.28 6.55 -2.84
C LYS A 351 -26.12 7.97 -2.28
N GLU A 352 -25.09 8.71 -2.72
CA GLU A 352 -24.83 10.11 -2.32
C GLU A 352 -25.96 11.03 -2.80
N ARG A 353 -26.35 10.92 -4.08
CA ARG A 353 -27.46 11.68 -4.68
C ARG A 353 -28.81 11.36 -4.03
N GLU A 354 -29.05 10.11 -3.62
CA GLU A 354 -30.25 9.72 -2.84
C GLU A 354 -30.28 10.34 -1.44
N ARG A 355 -29.13 10.55 -0.81
CA ARG A 355 -28.98 11.19 0.52
C ARG A 355 -28.98 12.71 0.46
N GLY A 356 -28.89 13.31 -0.73
CA GLY A 356 -28.77 14.76 -0.91
C GLY A 356 -27.38 15.30 -0.55
N MET A 357 -26.37 14.44 -0.59
CA MET A 357 -24.96 14.79 -0.43
C MET A 357 -24.42 15.40 -1.73
N GLU A 358 -23.28 16.08 -1.63
CA GLU A 358 -22.42 16.28 -2.80
C GLU A 358 -21.93 14.91 -3.32
N ILE A 359 -21.80 14.78 -4.63
CA ILE A 359 -21.35 13.54 -5.27
C ILE A 359 -19.84 13.58 -5.35
N SER A 360 -19.20 12.55 -4.82
CA SER A 360 -17.74 12.45 -4.76
C SER A 360 -17.10 12.47 -6.15
N ALA A 361 -15.84 12.91 -6.23
CA ALA A 361 -15.04 12.82 -7.44
C ALA A 361 -15.09 11.38 -8.01
N MET A 362 -15.06 11.27 -9.35
CA MET A 362 -15.29 10.02 -10.10
C MET A 362 -16.66 9.32 -9.95
N CYS A 363 -17.51 9.69 -8.98
CA CYS A 363 -18.73 8.94 -8.66
C CYS A 363 -19.97 9.33 -9.50
N ASP A 364 -19.96 10.44 -10.25
CA ASP A 364 -21.06 10.76 -11.18
C ASP A 364 -20.83 10.23 -12.61
N LYS A 365 -21.56 9.18 -12.96
CA LYS A 365 -21.64 8.57 -14.31
C LYS A 365 -22.02 9.51 -15.46
N HIS A 366 -22.46 10.74 -15.14
CA HIS A 366 -22.78 11.77 -16.13
C HIS A 366 -21.64 12.77 -16.38
N THR A 367 -20.56 12.73 -15.58
CA THR A 367 -19.40 13.64 -15.72
C THR A 367 -18.05 12.92 -15.72
N ALA A 368 -17.94 11.72 -15.15
CA ALA A 368 -16.69 10.96 -15.05
C ALA A 368 -16.05 10.64 -16.41
N SER A 369 -14.76 10.96 -16.56
CA SER A 369 -13.98 10.79 -17.79
C SER A 369 -13.05 9.57 -17.70
N VAL A 370 -13.64 8.37 -17.70
CA VAL A 370 -12.99 7.07 -17.37
C VAL A 370 -11.58 6.94 -17.96
N GLU A 371 -11.39 7.14 -19.26
CA GLU A 371 -10.11 6.89 -19.93
C GLU A 371 -8.99 7.80 -19.39
N LYS A 372 -9.30 9.10 -19.21
CA LYS A 372 -8.36 10.06 -18.63
C LYS A 372 -8.06 9.75 -17.16
N SER A 373 -9.06 9.28 -16.42
CA SER A 373 -8.89 8.93 -15.01
C SER A 373 -8.05 7.67 -14.81
N GLN A 374 -8.09 6.72 -15.75
CA GLN A 374 -7.14 5.59 -15.78
C GLN A 374 -5.73 6.04 -16.14
N VAL A 375 -5.54 6.96 -17.10
CA VAL A 375 -4.22 7.54 -17.40
C VAL A 375 -3.64 8.24 -16.17
N GLY A 376 -4.40 9.13 -15.53
CA GLY A 376 -3.93 9.86 -14.33
C GLY A 376 -3.70 8.96 -13.11
N PHE A 377 -4.53 7.93 -12.91
CA PHE A 377 -4.31 6.94 -11.86
C PHE A 377 -3.01 6.14 -12.09
N ILE A 378 -2.66 5.83 -13.35
CA ILE A 378 -1.36 5.24 -13.67
C ILE A 378 -0.24 6.27 -13.42
N ASP A 379 -0.34 7.49 -13.94
CA ASP A 379 0.70 8.52 -13.84
C ASP A 379 1.10 8.86 -12.40
N TYR A 380 0.12 9.02 -11.49
CA TYR A 380 0.37 9.59 -10.16
C TYR A 380 0.40 8.57 -9.02
N ILE A 381 -0.11 7.34 -9.23
CA ILE A 381 -0.25 6.32 -8.17
C ILE A 381 0.41 5.00 -8.58
N VAL A 382 -0.04 4.40 -9.69
CA VAL A 382 0.32 3.00 -10.00
C VAL A 382 1.71 2.88 -10.62
N HIS A 383 2.11 3.78 -11.52
CA HIS A 383 3.47 3.78 -12.08
C HIS A 383 4.53 4.06 -11.01
N PRO A 384 4.45 5.13 -10.18
CA PRO A 384 5.48 5.38 -9.17
C PRO A 384 5.66 4.22 -8.17
N LEU A 385 4.58 3.51 -7.82
CA LEU A 385 4.63 2.33 -6.96
C LEU A 385 5.29 1.13 -7.66
N TRP A 386 4.84 0.77 -8.86
CA TRP A 386 5.38 -0.38 -9.59
C TRP A 386 6.81 -0.16 -10.11
N GLU A 387 7.18 1.09 -10.41
CA GLU A 387 8.55 1.53 -10.74
C GLU A 387 9.47 1.29 -9.54
N THR A 388 9.10 1.79 -8.36
CA THR A 388 9.86 1.56 -7.12
C THR A 388 9.93 0.07 -6.74
N TRP A 389 8.83 -0.67 -6.92
CA TRP A 389 8.82 -2.13 -6.70
C TRP A 389 9.77 -2.85 -7.68
N ALA A 390 9.74 -2.48 -8.97
CA ALA A 390 10.63 -3.04 -9.98
C ALA A 390 12.10 -2.71 -9.73
N ASP A 391 12.41 -1.50 -9.25
CA ASP A 391 13.76 -1.14 -8.81
C ASP A 391 14.21 -1.99 -7.61
N LEU A 392 13.32 -2.32 -6.66
CA LEU A 392 13.64 -3.22 -5.54
C LEU A 392 14.01 -4.62 -6.05
N VAL A 393 13.14 -5.24 -6.86
CA VAL A 393 13.28 -6.63 -7.33
C VAL A 393 13.90 -6.77 -8.73
N HIS A 394 14.61 -5.76 -9.22
CA HIS A 394 15.17 -5.74 -10.58
C HIS A 394 16.03 -6.98 -10.88
N PRO A 395 15.78 -7.71 -11.98
CA PRO A 395 14.99 -7.31 -13.15
C PRO A 395 13.55 -7.86 -13.19
N ASP A 396 13.10 -8.55 -12.14
CA ASP A 396 12.03 -9.55 -12.25
C ASP A 396 10.64 -8.99 -12.61
N ALA A 397 10.39 -7.70 -12.34
CA ALA A 397 9.11 -7.05 -12.60
C ALA A 397 9.03 -6.26 -13.94
N GLN A 398 10.07 -6.29 -14.78
CA GLN A 398 10.12 -5.45 -16.00
C GLN A 398 8.93 -5.70 -16.95
N GLU A 399 8.53 -6.96 -17.18
CA GLU A 399 7.38 -7.27 -18.05
C GLU A 399 6.05 -6.68 -17.52
N LEU A 400 5.98 -6.36 -16.22
CA LEU A 400 4.82 -5.74 -15.58
C LEU A 400 4.78 -4.24 -15.81
N LEU A 401 5.94 -3.57 -15.83
CA LEU A 401 6.08 -2.17 -16.23
C LEU A 401 5.80 -2.00 -17.73
N ASP A 402 6.38 -2.85 -18.58
CA ASP A 402 6.12 -2.83 -20.03
C ASP A 402 4.61 -2.98 -20.31
N THR A 403 3.92 -3.88 -19.61
CA THR A 403 2.46 -4.05 -19.70
C THR A 403 1.69 -2.84 -19.16
N LEU A 404 2.18 -2.18 -18.10
CA LEU A 404 1.58 -0.96 -17.54
C LEU A 404 1.65 0.20 -18.53
N GLU A 405 2.80 0.40 -19.18
CA GLU A 405 2.98 1.39 -20.24
C GLU A 405 2.06 1.11 -21.45
N GLU A 406 2.01 -0.12 -21.96
CA GLU A 406 1.10 -0.50 -23.06
C GLU A 406 -0.37 -0.22 -22.70
N ASN A 407 -0.80 -0.58 -21.49
CA ASN A 407 -2.15 -0.34 -21.00
C ASN A 407 -2.45 1.16 -20.85
N ARG A 408 -1.49 1.94 -20.36
CA ARG A 408 -1.58 3.41 -20.24
C ARG A 408 -1.71 4.07 -21.60
N GLU A 409 -0.85 3.71 -22.56
CA GLU A 409 -0.93 4.21 -23.93
C GLU A 409 -2.27 3.83 -24.59
N TRP A 410 -2.79 2.62 -24.32
CA TRP A 410 -4.09 2.22 -24.85
C TRP A 410 -5.23 3.12 -24.38
N TYR A 411 -5.27 3.45 -23.08
CA TYR A 411 -6.27 4.38 -22.53
C TYR A 411 -6.07 5.81 -23.07
N LEU A 412 -4.81 6.30 -23.12
CA LEU A 412 -4.46 7.61 -23.67
C LEU A 412 -4.92 7.77 -25.13
N ASN A 413 -4.68 6.76 -25.97
CA ASN A 413 -5.08 6.75 -27.38
C ASN A 413 -6.58 6.52 -27.59
N THR A 414 -7.29 5.97 -26.60
CA THR A 414 -8.74 5.72 -26.64
C THR A 414 -9.55 6.94 -26.18
N MET A 415 -8.93 7.92 -25.48
CA MET A 415 -9.60 9.14 -25.01
C MET A 415 -10.40 9.85 -26.12
N PRO A 416 -11.69 10.20 -25.89
CA PRO A 416 -12.48 10.95 -26.84
C PRO A 416 -11.83 12.29 -27.20
N GLN A 417 -11.43 12.43 -28.46
CA GLN A 417 -10.92 13.69 -29.01
C GLN A 417 -11.96 14.79 -28.81
N SER A 418 -11.62 15.80 -28.01
CA SER A 418 -12.49 16.96 -27.79
C SER A 418 -12.85 17.60 -29.13
N PRO A 419 -14.13 17.93 -29.37
CA PRO A 419 -14.55 18.49 -30.66
C PRO A 419 -13.78 19.77 -30.92
N SER A 420 -13.00 19.78 -32.02
CA SER A 420 -12.16 20.92 -32.37
C SER A 420 -13.01 22.20 -32.39
N PRO A 421 -12.52 23.33 -31.82
CA PRO A 421 -13.30 24.55 -31.77
C PRO A 421 -13.78 24.93 -33.17
N PRO A 422 -15.05 25.34 -33.33
CA PRO A 422 -15.63 25.58 -34.65
C PRO A 422 -14.78 26.63 -35.40
N PRO A 423 -14.42 26.39 -36.67
CA PRO A 423 -13.47 27.24 -37.39
C PRO A 423 -14.01 28.66 -37.45
N ASP A 424 -13.30 29.58 -36.77
CA ASP A 424 -13.81 30.91 -36.48
C ASP A 424 -14.12 31.68 -37.77
N ARG A 425 -15.41 32.01 -37.94
CA ARG A 425 -15.92 32.69 -39.13
C ARG A 425 -15.80 34.21 -39.05
N HIS A 426 -15.26 34.78 -37.97
CA HIS A 426 -15.21 36.23 -37.77
C HIS A 426 -13.81 36.88 -37.81
N LEU A 427 -12.78 36.15 -38.25
CA LEU A 427 -11.46 36.72 -38.61
C LEU A 427 -11.14 36.56 -40.11
N GLN A 428 -11.88 37.28 -40.96
CA GLN A 428 -11.39 37.66 -42.30
C GLN A 428 -10.82 39.08 -42.24
N HIS A 429 -9.56 39.22 -42.67
CA HIS A 429 -8.64 40.32 -42.35
C HIS A 429 -8.22 40.30 -40.87
N ASP A 430 -6.93 40.18 -40.51
CA ASP A 430 -5.75 40.58 -41.30
C ASP A 430 -4.76 39.44 -41.66
N ARG A 431 -3.73 39.77 -42.45
CA ARG A 431 -2.94 38.79 -43.22
C ARG A 431 -1.44 38.79 -42.86
N PHE A 432 -1.06 38.02 -41.85
CA PHE A 432 0.32 37.58 -41.64
C PHE A 432 0.43 36.06 -41.66
N GLN A 433 0.89 35.53 -42.79
CA GLN A 433 1.12 34.11 -43.04
C GLN A 433 2.61 33.82 -42.84
N PHE A 434 2.98 33.31 -41.66
CA PHE A 434 4.31 32.73 -41.44
C PHE A 434 4.28 31.25 -41.81
N GLU A 435 4.62 30.97 -43.07
CA GLU A 435 4.68 29.63 -43.63
C GLU A 435 6.05 29.01 -43.30
N ILE A 436 6.18 28.41 -42.11
CA ILE A 436 7.36 27.59 -41.79
C ILE A 436 7.26 26.30 -42.61
N THR A 437 8.00 26.27 -43.70
CA THR A 437 8.24 25.07 -44.50
C THR A 437 9.09 24.06 -43.73
N ILE A 438 8.88 22.77 -43.99
CA ILE A 438 9.63 21.65 -43.39
C ILE A 438 11.02 21.52 -44.08
N GLU A 439 11.75 22.62 -44.08
CA GLU A 439 13.13 22.78 -44.59
C GLU A 439 14.00 23.60 -43.60
N ASP A 440 13.40 24.34 -42.65
CA ASP A 440 14.11 25.16 -41.65
C ASP A 440 14.43 24.43 -40.32
N LEU A 441 13.89 23.22 -40.07
CA LEU A 441 14.14 22.46 -38.83
C LEU A 441 15.40 21.57 -38.87
N GLU A 442 16.05 21.39 -40.03
CA GLU A 442 17.25 20.56 -40.17
C GLU A 442 18.58 21.34 -39.97
N GLN A 443 18.52 22.63 -39.62
CA GLN A 443 19.70 23.51 -39.54
C GLN A 443 20.00 24.07 -38.14
N ASN A 444 20.08 23.20 -37.12
CA ASN A 444 20.85 23.52 -35.90
C ASN A 444 21.26 22.30 -35.04
N ASN A 445 21.88 21.27 -35.63
CA ASN A 445 22.80 20.42 -34.86
C ASN A 445 23.82 19.68 -35.74
N HIS A 446 24.96 20.34 -36.00
CA HIS A 446 26.14 19.72 -36.62
C HIS A 446 27.44 20.27 -36.01
N ASN A 447 27.81 19.72 -34.86
CA ASN A 447 29.23 19.53 -34.55
C ASN A 447 29.72 18.29 -35.32
N HIS A 448 30.99 18.31 -35.74
CA HIS A 448 31.54 17.36 -36.71
C HIS A 448 31.64 15.91 -36.19
N ILE A 449 31.33 14.94 -37.06
CA ILE A 449 32.31 13.96 -37.59
C ILE A 449 31.76 13.31 -38.88
N HIS A 450 32.65 12.90 -39.79
CA HIS A 450 32.29 12.42 -41.14
C HIS A 450 32.07 10.91 -41.23
N MET A 451 31.14 10.47 -42.10
CA MET A 451 31.36 9.33 -43.00
C MET A 451 30.61 9.50 -44.35
N ARG A 452 30.85 8.59 -45.32
CA ARG A 452 30.59 8.82 -46.76
C ARG A 452 29.26 8.29 -47.33
N ASN A 453 28.75 9.02 -48.32
CA ASN A 453 27.73 8.63 -49.29
C ASN A 453 27.96 7.27 -49.99
N SER A 454 26.85 6.60 -50.34
CA SER A 454 26.71 5.92 -51.64
C SER A 454 25.25 5.95 -52.12
N SER A 455 25.06 5.95 -53.45
CA SER A 455 23.81 6.41 -54.09
C SER A 455 23.04 5.33 -54.86
N GLY A 456 21.69 5.41 -54.86
CA GLY A 456 20.79 4.63 -55.72
C GLY A 456 19.63 5.48 -56.25
N ARG A 457 19.19 5.28 -57.51
CA ARG A 457 18.29 6.23 -58.22
C ARG A 457 17.43 5.56 -59.31
N SER A 458 16.10 5.57 -59.16
CA SER A 458 15.11 5.41 -60.25
C SER A 458 13.67 5.64 -59.73
N GLY A 459 12.67 6.18 -60.46
CA GLY A 459 12.72 6.99 -61.68
C GLY A 459 11.83 6.57 -62.87
N ARG A 460 10.52 6.96 -62.91
CA ARG A 460 9.75 7.24 -64.15
C ARG A 460 8.34 7.83 -63.92
N LYS A 461 7.67 8.28 -65.00
CA LYS A 461 6.48 9.17 -64.98
C LYS A 461 5.53 8.94 -66.19
N ALA A 462 4.22 8.86 -65.90
CA ALA A 462 2.97 9.14 -66.67
C ALA A 462 2.86 8.95 -68.21
N ILE A 463 1.63 8.61 -68.67
CA ILE A 463 0.80 9.35 -69.69
C ILE A 463 -0.63 8.74 -69.78
N CYS A 464 -1.57 9.41 -70.49
CA CYS A 464 -3.03 9.40 -70.35
C CYS A 464 -3.85 8.69 -71.47
N ASP A 465 -5.20 8.62 -71.33
CA ASP A 465 -6.18 9.24 -72.27
C ASP A 465 -7.65 9.20 -71.76
N ASN A 466 -8.63 9.71 -72.55
CA ASN A 466 -9.92 10.29 -72.09
C ASN A 466 -11.21 9.75 -72.80
N ASN A 467 -12.39 10.27 -72.39
CA ASN A 467 -13.70 10.36 -73.11
C ASN A 467 -14.60 9.09 -73.22
N ASP A 468 -15.94 9.10 -73.38
CA ASP A 468 -16.98 10.09 -73.79
C ASP A 468 -18.33 9.98 -72.98
N GLU A 469 -19.41 10.71 -73.37
CA GLU A 469 -20.68 10.98 -72.63
C GLU A 469 -21.97 10.16 -73.05
N ASP A 470 -23.16 10.71 -72.74
CA ASP A 470 -24.57 10.41 -73.20
C ASP A 470 -25.42 9.31 -72.48
N LEU A 471 -26.76 9.46 -72.22
CA LEU A 471 -27.70 10.61 -72.16
C LEU A 471 -29.12 10.22 -71.59
N MET A 472 -29.97 11.23 -71.28
CA MET A 472 -31.46 11.22 -71.03
C MET A 472 -32.06 10.64 -69.71
N GLN A 473 -33.29 11.01 -69.24
CA GLN A 473 -33.98 12.33 -69.02
C GLN A 473 -35.44 12.12 -68.45
N ASP A 474 -36.02 13.18 -67.84
CA ASP A 474 -37.44 13.47 -67.47
C ASP A 474 -38.03 12.89 -66.16
N GLY A 475 -38.80 13.66 -65.35
CA GLY A 475 -39.07 15.11 -65.43
C GLY A 475 -40.13 15.67 -64.43
N GLN A 476 -40.08 17.00 -64.20
CA GLN A 476 -41.11 18.02 -63.80
C GLN A 476 -42.35 17.64 -62.92
N VAL A 477 -42.89 18.47 -62.01
CA VAL A 477 -43.47 19.84 -62.16
C VAL A 477 -43.71 20.50 -60.77
N GLU A 478 -43.52 21.85 -60.65
CA GLU A 478 -44.13 22.95 -59.81
C GLU A 478 -44.94 22.68 -58.49
N ALA A 479 -45.25 23.64 -57.59
CA ALA A 479 -44.71 24.96 -57.16
C ALA A 479 -45.58 25.53 -55.98
N ASN A 480 -45.32 26.78 -55.54
CA ASN A 480 -45.97 27.56 -54.46
C ASN A 480 -45.63 27.11 -53.02
N GLY A 481 -45.38 27.98 -52.02
CA GLY A 481 -45.12 29.43 -52.04
C GLY A 481 -46.21 30.30 -51.40
N GLU A 482 -45.92 30.87 -50.23
CA GLU A 482 -46.48 32.15 -49.73
C GLU A 482 -45.63 32.68 -48.55
N GLU A 483 -45.37 33.99 -48.52
CA GLU A 483 -44.63 34.69 -47.45
C GLU A 483 -45.62 35.41 -46.51
N GLN A 484 -45.25 35.60 -45.24
CA GLN A 484 -45.63 36.83 -44.54
C GLN A 484 -44.68 37.19 -43.40
N ASN A 485 -44.29 38.47 -43.35
CA ASN A 485 -43.35 39.03 -42.37
C ASN A 485 -44.08 39.55 -41.14
N HIS A 486 -43.36 39.60 -40.01
CA HIS A 486 -43.44 40.74 -39.09
C HIS A 486 -42.05 40.99 -38.48
N ALA A 487 -41.74 42.27 -38.27
CA ALA A 487 -40.48 42.81 -37.73
C ALA A 487 -40.80 44.09 -36.91
N GLU A 488 -39.78 44.90 -36.62
CA GLU A 488 -39.73 46.02 -35.66
C GLU A 488 -39.53 45.49 -34.22
N ASP A 489 -38.37 45.65 -33.56
CA ASP A 489 -37.64 46.88 -33.10
C ASP A 489 -38.16 47.35 -31.71
N ASP A 490 -37.37 47.91 -30.78
CA ASP A 490 -35.98 48.40 -30.86
C ASP A 490 -35.20 48.32 -29.51
N LYS A 491 -33.89 48.58 -29.57
CA LYS A 491 -32.84 48.89 -28.55
C LYS A 491 -33.20 49.14 -27.06
N ASP A 492 -32.23 48.83 -26.20
CA ASP A 492 -31.55 49.84 -25.35
C ASP A 492 -30.07 49.43 -25.12
N GLU A 493 -29.20 50.37 -24.70
CA GLU A 493 -27.72 50.22 -24.66
C GLU A 493 -27.09 50.58 -23.28
N GLN A 494 -25.89 50.01 -23.02
CA GLN A 494 -24.88 50.47 -22.02
C GLN A 494 -25.30 50.31 -20.53
N GLU A 495 -24.40 50.34 -19.53
CA GLU A 495 -22.97 50.72 -19.45
C GLU A 495 -22.06 49.60 -18.91
N ASN A 496 -20.75 49.74 -19.14
CA ASN A 496 -19.68 48.92 -18.59
C ASN A 496 -18.95 49.74 -17.50
N HIS A 497 -18.81 49.25 -16.25
CA HIS A 497 -17.81 49.74 -15.29
C HIS A 497 -17.68 48.84 -14.05
N ASN A 498 -16.56 48.09 -13.97
CA ASN A 498 -15.63 48.03 -12.83
C ASN A 498 -14.64 46.87 -13.02
N SER A 499 -13.56 47.12 -13.77
CA SER A 499 -12.35 46.29 -13.81
C SER A 499 -11.27 46.99 -12.99
N GLU A 500 -11.51 47.17 -11.69
CA GLU A 500 -10.68 47.97 -10.79
C GLU A 500 -10.91 47.55 -9.32
N GLN A 501 -10.77 46.24 -9.03
CA GLN A 501 -10.85 45.71 -7.65
C GLN A 501 -10.01 44.44 -7.39
N ASN A 502 -9.57 43.70 -8.42
CA ASN A 502 -8.63 42.57 -8.32
C ASN A 502 -7.16 43.04 -8.38
N GLY A 503 -6.77 43.92 -7.47
CA GLY A 503 -5.41 44.49 -7.40
C GLY A 503 -5.18 45.25 -6.10
N VAL A 504 -5.80 44.72 -5.04
CA VAL A 504 -5.74 45.18 -3.63
C VAL A 504 -5.84 43.97 -2.71
N GLN A 505 -6.63 42.94 -3.07
CA GLN A 505 -6.64 41.67 -2.33
C GLN A 505 -5.29 40.94 -2.38
N GLU A 506 -4.57 40.99 -3.50
CA GLU A 506 -3.20 40.44 -3.60
C GLU A 506 -2.20 41.17 -2.68
N GLU A 507 -2.42 42.46 -2.34
CA GLU A 507 -1.60 43.20 -1.37
C GLU A 507 -2.09 43.02 0.09
N GLU A 508 -3.36 42.65 0.31
CA GLU A 508 -3.90 42.33 1.65
C GLU A 508 -3.58 40.88 2.06
N GLU A 509 -3.55 39.92 1.13
CA GLU A 509 -3.19 38.52 1.39
C GLU A 509 -1.66 38.36 1.66
N GLU A 510 -0.79 39.07 0.93
CA GLU A 510 0.66 39.11 1.24
C GLU A 510 0.94 39.78 2.62
N GLU A 511 0.17 40.79 3.05
CA GLU A 511 0.32 41.38 4.39
C GLU A 511 -0.23 40.50 5.53
N GLU A 512 -1.14 39.54 5.27
CA GLU A 512 -1.58 38.55 6.28
C GLU A 512 -0.58 37.37 6.39
N GLU A 513 -0.05 36.82 5.29
CA GLU A 513 1.01 35.79 5.36
C GLU A 513 2.27 36.32 6.07
N GLU A 514 2.72 37.55 5.79
CA GLU A 514 3.86 38.16 6.49
C GLU A 514 3.55 38.45 7.98
N GLN A 515 2.30 38.34 8.46
CA GLN A 515 1.95 38.45 9.88
C GLN A 515 1.85 37.09 10.57
N GLU A 516 1.47 36.02 9.87
CA GLU A 516 1.50 34.66 10.42
C GLU A 516 2.93 34.14 10.59
N GLU A 517 3.86 34.38 9.64
CA GLU A 517 5.29 34.04 9.82
C GLU A 517 5.87 34.69 11.09
N LYS A 518 5.52 35.95 11.38
CA LYS A 518 6.04 36.68 12.56
C LYS A 518 5.45 36.17 13.87
N GLN A 519 4.20 35.70 13.88
CA GLN A 519 3.64 35.03 15.06
C GLN A 519 4.23 33.62 15.25
N ALA A 520 4.57 32.92 14.17
CA ALA A 520 5.27 31.64 14.24
C ALA A 520 6.70 31.78 14.80
N GLU A 521 7.44 32.85 14.47
CA GLU A 521 8.74 33.15 15.08
C GLU A 521 8.62 33.53 16.57
N GLU A 522 7.66 34.39 16.98
CA GLU A 522 7.48 34.74 18.40
C GLU A 522 7.11 33.51 19.26
N VAL A 523 6.29 32.58 18.75
CA VAL A 523 5.94 31.33 19.45
C VAL A 523 7.14 30.37 19.58
N GLN A 524 8.10 30.42 18.64
CA GLN A 524 9.34 29.64 18.76
C GLN A 524 10.33 30.23 19.77
N GLU A 525 10.39 31.57 19.94
CA GLU A 525 11.18 32.17 21.03
C GLU A 525 10.54 31.91 22.41
N GLU A 526 9.21 31.95 22.57
CA GLU A 526 8.59 31.62 23.87
C GLU A 526 8.75 30.13 24.25
N GLY A 527 8.66 29.20 23.29
CA GLY A 527 8.83 27.77 23.55
C GLY A 527 10.23 27.38 24.07
N GLN A 528 11.30 28.04 23.58
CA GLN A 528 12.66 27.79 24.04
C GLN A 528 12.91 28.20 25.50
N PHE A 529 12.09 29.12 26.05
CA PHE A 529 12.18 29.50 27.47
C PHE A 529 11.47 28.52 28.43
N GLU A 530 10.59 27.64 27.94
CA GLU A 530 10.00 26.58 28.78
C GLU A 530 10.88 25.32 28.81
N GLU A 531 11.58 24.96 27.72
CA GLU A 531 12.55 23.86 27.71
C GLU A 531 13.79 24.13 28.60
N GLU A 532 14.37 25.34 28.57
CA GLU A 532 15.46 25.71 29.51
C GLU A 532 14.99 25.73 30.98
N GLY A 533 13.68 25.84 31.23
CA GLY A 533 13.09 25.72 32.56
C GLY A 533 13.07 24.29 33.07
N ALA A 534 12.48 23.38 32.29
CA ALA A 534 12.31 21.96 32.66
C ALA A 534 13.63 21.26 32.97
N GLN A 535 14.68 21.54 32.18
CA GLN A 535 16.03 20.98 32.38
C GLN A 535 16.70 21.38 33.71
N THR A 536 16.14 22.34 34.46
CA THR A 536 16.63 22.73 35.79
C THR A 536 15.88 22.10 36.97
N GLU A 537 14.78 21.38 36.73
CA GLU A 537 14.09 20.62 37.79
C GLU A 537 14.52 19.14 37.79
N GLU A 538 14.84 18.53 36.65
CA GLU A 538 15.36 17.14 36.58
C GLU A 538 16.77 16.98 37.19
N GLU A 539 17.64 18.00 37.14
CA GLU A 539 18.96 17.94 37.78
C GLU A 539 18.93 17.98 39.33
N GLU A 540 17.82 18.44 39.95
CA GLU A 540 17.69 18.39 41.43
C GLU A 540 17.14 17.02 41.92
N GLU A 541 16.16 16.40 41.24
CA GLU A 541 15.67 15.06 41.66
C GLU A 541 16.72 13.95 41.45
N ALA A 542 17.54 14.04 40.40
CA ALA A 542 18.63 13.09 40.15
C ALA A 542 19.73 13.07 41.24
N ASN A 543 19.79 14.08 42.12
CA ASN A 543 20.80 14.18 43.18
C ASN A 543 20.38 13.56 44.53
N ASP A 544 19.09 13.37 44.80
CA ASP A 544 18.62 12.80 46.09
C ASP A 544 18.61 11.26 46.08
N VAL A 545 18.45 10.62 44.91
CA VAL A 545 18.54 9.15 44.75
C VAL A 545 19.97 8.64 45.04
N ALA A 546 20.99 9.44 44.76
CA ALA A 546 22.40 9.07 44.88
C ALA A 546 22.97 9.05 46.33
N GLN A 547 22.12 9.06 47.38
CA GLN A 547 22.58 9.08 48.78
C GLN A 547 22.13 7.92 49.68
N GLU A 548 21.26 7.00 49.25
CA GLU A 548 20.92 5.82 50.07
C GLU A 548 21.81 4.58 49.80
N GLU A 549 22.39 4.42 48.60
CA GLU A 549 23.26 3.28 48.25
C GLU A 549 24.73 3.37 48.75
N THR A 550 24.97 3.93 49.94
CA THR A 550 26.30 3.86 50.60
C THR A 550 26.25 3.57 52.09
N LYS A 551 25.44 2.56 52.50
CA LYS A 551 25.37 2.11 53.92
C LYS A 551 24.96 0.63 54.13
N GLY A 552 25.53 -0.27 53.33
CA GLY A 552 25.22 -1.72 53.37
C GLY A 552 26.26 -2.67 53.97
N GLU A 553 27.50 -2.23 54.22
CA GLU A 553 28.59 -3.12 54.69
C GLU A 553 29.26 -2.62 55.98
N GLU A 554 28.80 -3.09 57.14
CA GLU A 554 29.67 -3.24 58.33
C GLU A 554 29.09 -4.26 59.34
N GLU A 555 29.99 -4.98 60.02
CA GLU A 555 29.79 -5.83 61.20
C GLU A 555 28.83 -7.06 61.10
N ALA A 556 29.43 -8.24 60.98
CA ALA A 556 28.88 -9.50 61.50
C ALA A 556 29.83 -10.09 62.54
N GLU A 557 29.44 -10.19 63.83
CA GLU A 557 30.02 -11.12 64.81
C GLU A 557 29.14 -11.29 66.09
N GLU A 558 29.07 -12.53 66.57
CA GLU A 558 28.91 -13.03 67.97
C GLU A 558 27.65 -12.82 68.89
N GLU A 559 27.07 -13.98 69.26
CA GLU A 559 26.74 -14.50 70.63
C GLU A 559 25.34 -14.43 71.34
N GLU A 560 24.83 -15.65 71.60
CA GLU A 560 24.17 -16.22 72.83
C GLU A 560 22.72 -15.92 73.32
N GLY A 561 22.11 -16.96 73.96
CA GLY A 561 20.83 -17.00 74.72
C GLY A 561 19.75 -17.92 74.09
N GLU A 562 19.29 -19.07 74.62
CA GLU A 562 18.65 -19.42 75.93
C GLU A 562 17.39 -18.57 76.25
N GLU A 563 16.19 -19.04 76.66
CA GLU A 563 15.50 -20.33 76.92
C GLU A 563 13.97 -20.13 76.61
N GLY A 564 13.01 -21.07 76.60
CA GLY A 564 12.96 -22.53 76.87
C GLY A 564 11.51 -22.99 77.24
N GLY A 565 11.13 -24.26 76.96
CA GLY A 565 9.80 -24.88 77.28
C GLY A 565 8.97 -25.30 76.05
N GLU A 566 8.32 -26.47 75.91
CA GLU A 566 7.50 -27.34 76.81
C GLU A 566 6.10 -26.73 77.13
N GLU A 567 4.93 -27.39 77.04
CA GLU A 567 4.44 -28.78 76.78
C GLU A 567 3.22 -28.73 75.80
N LYS A 568 2.96 -29.69 74.89
CA LYS A 568 2.36 -31.06 75.00
C LYS A 568 0.89 -31.19 75.49
N GLY A 569 0.13 -32.07 74.81
CA GLY A 569 -1.24 -32.52 75.17
C GLY A 569 -2.19 -32.57 73.95
N ASP A 570 -2.23 -33.60 73.09
CA ASP A 570 -2.66 -35.03 73.24
C ASP A 570 -4.18 -35.27 73.48
N CYS A 571 -4.72 -36.27 72.77
CA CYS A 571 -6.01 -36.98 72.94
C CYS A 571 -7.35 -36.23 72.64
N GLU A 572 -8.45 -36.87 72.22
CA GLU A 572 -8.70 -38.10 71.42
C GLU A 572 -10.22 -38.25 71.07
N GLU A 573 -10.54 -39.10 70.08
CA GLU A 573 -11.82 -39.77 69.75
C GLU A 573 -13.22 -39.10 69.98
N GLY A 574 -14.01 -39.01 68.89
CA GLY A 574 -15.23 -39.84 68.75
C GLY A 574 -16.63 -39.17 68.65
N GLY A 575 -17.54 -39.77 67.85
CA GLY A 575 -18.99 -39.74 68.15
C GLY A 575 -20.02 -39.33 67.06
N GLU A 576 -20.26 -40.19 66.08
CA GLU A 576 -21.57 -40.50 65.46
C GLU A 576 -22.66 -39.41 65.15
N THR A 577 -22.87 -39.21 63.83
CA THR A 577 -24.17 -39.22 63.10
C THR A 577 -25.14 -38.02 63.05
N ALA A 578 -25.65 -37.80 61.82
CA ALA A 578 -27.02 -37.49 61.40
C ALA A 578 -27.21 -36.19 60.58
N TYR A 579 -27.73 -36.37 59.35
CA TYR A 579 -28.12 -35.32 58.39
C TYR A 579 -29.21 -34.38 58.93
N VAL A 580 -29.21 -33.12 58.48
CA VAL A 580 -30.28 -32.52 57.64
C VAL A 580 -29.96 -31.07 57.25
N GLU A 581 -30.26 -30.72 56.00
CA GLU A 581 -30.38 -29.37 55.38
C GLU A 581 -29.14 -28.43 55.34
N GLU A 582 -28.86 -27.94 54.12
CA GLU A 582 -27.84 -26.94 53.79
C GLU A 582 -28.47 -25.55 53.67
N GLU A 583 -28.00 -24.58 54.45
CA GLU A 583 -28.02 -23.15 54.11
C GLU A 583 -26.63 -22.61 54.43
N ILE A 584 -25.98 -21.93 53.48
CA ILE A 584 -24.64 -21.35 53.62
C ILE A 584 -24.70 -19.87 53.20
N ASP A 585 -24.38 -18.98 54.13
CA ASP A 585 -23.89 -17.63 53.90
C ASP A 585 -22.34 -17.65 54.05
N GLY A 586 -21.63 -16.69 53.45
CA GLY A 586 -20.15 -16.66 53.35
C GLY A 586 -19.68 -17.03 51.94
N GLU A 587 -18.92 -16.23 51.17
CA GLU A 587 -18.05 -15.07 51.49
C GLU A 587 -16.83 -15.47 52.35
N GLU A 588 -15.80 -16.02 51.69
CA GLU A 588 -14.37 -16.23 52.09
C GLU A 588 -13.67 -17.22 51.12
N VAL A 589 -13.56 -16.89 49.81
CA VAL A 589 -12.71 -17.66 48.82
C VAL A 589 -12.22 -16.75 47.67
N GLU A 590 -11.46 -15.69 47.98
CA GLU A 590 -10.74 -14.90 46.94
C GLU A 590 -9.24 -14.73 47.26
N ASP A 591 -8.86 -14.51 48.54
CA ASP A 591 -7.46 -14.33 48.96
C ASP A 591 -6.49 -15.47 48.57
N GLU A 592 -6.89 -16.75 48.68
CA GLU A 592 -6.07 -17.93 48.31
C GLU A 592 -5.86 -18.10 46.78
N ARG A 593 -5.99 -17.03 45.98
CA ARG A 593 -5.70 -17.02 44.54
C ARG A 593 -4.84 -15.86 44.07
N GLU A 594 -4.67 -14.81 44.86
CA GLU A 594 -3.79 -13.70 44.49
C GLU A 594 -2.34 -14.03 44.88
N GLU A 595 -2.11 -14.67 46.04
CA GLU A 595 -0.77 -15.17 46.45
C GLU A 595 -0.19 -16.22 45.47
N ASP A 596 -1.03 -17.06 44.84
CA ASP A 596 -0.57 -18.04 43.82
C ASP A 596 -0.14 -17.35 42.50
N ILE A 597 -0.68 -16.17 42.17
CA ILE A 597 -0.38 -15.44 40.92
C ILE A 597 0.87 -14.58 41.08
N GLU A 598 1.00 -13.84 42.19
CA GLU A 598 2.21 -13.03 42.46
C GLU A 598 3.49 -13.89 42.51
N ASN A 599 3.39 -15.17 42.90
CA ASN A 599 4.52 -16.10 42.87
C ASN A 599 4.83 -16.64 41.45
N GLU A 600 3.84 -16.86 40.57
CA GLU A 600 4.13 -17.23 39.18
C GLU A 600 4.75 -16.05 38.41
N GLU A 601 4.26 -14.82 38.59
CA GLU A 601 4.85 -13.63 37.94
C GLU A 601 6.29 -13.36 38.43
N ALA A 602 6.56 -13.55 39.73
CA ALA A 602 7.91 -13.38 40.30
C ALA A 602 8.91 -14.52 40.00
N GLU A 603 8.48 -15.66 39.42
CA GLU A 603 9.38 -16.63 38.79
C GLU A 603 9.63 -16.28 37.31
N VAL A 604 8.62 -15.79 36.58
CA VAL A 604 8.77 -15.36 35.17
C VAL A 604 9.74 -14.18 35.03
N GLU A 605 9.65 -13.14 35.87
CA GLU A 605 10.62 -12.02 35.84
C GLU A 605 12.07 -12.47 36.09
N LYS A 606 12.28 -13.59 36.79
CA LYS A 606 13.62 -14.16 37.01
C LYS A 606 14.11 -14.99 35.83
N GLU A 607 13.24 -15.69 35.11
CA GLU A 607 13.63 -16.35 33.87
C GLU A 607 13.93 -15.32 32.78
N GLU A 608 13.14 -14.24 32.65
CA GLU A 608 13.42 -13.15 31.68
C GLU A 608 14.71 -12.39 32.00
N ALA A 609 15.05 -12.17 33.28
CA ALA A 609 16.32 -11.55 33.67
C ALA A 609 17.54 -12.44 33.38
N LEU A 610 17.42 -13.77 33.53
CA LEU A 610 18.49 -14.72 33.22
C LEU A 610 18.67 -14.91 31.71
N GLU A 611 17.59 -14.90 30.91
CA GLU A 611 17.70 -14.92 29.44
C GLU A 611 18.33 -13.61 28.89
N GLN A 612 18.23 -12.48 29.60
CA GLN A 612 18.96 -11.25 29.26
C GLN A 612 20.46 -11.34 29.57
N GLU A 613 20.86 -11.85 30.75
CA GLU A 613 22.29 -12.06 31.06
C GLU A 613 22.98 -13.08 30.14
N GLU A 614 22.30 -14.14 29.69
CA GLU A 614 22.88 -15.06 28.68
C GLU A 614 22.93 -14.43 27.28
N GLY A 615 21.97 -13.57 26.92
CA GLY A 615 21.95 -12.87 25.63
C GLY A 615 23.06 -11.82 25.47
N ASP A 616 23.28 -10.98 26.49
CA ASP A 616 24.34 -9.97 26.48
C ASP A 616 25.75 -10.59 26.39
N VAL A 617 25.94 -11.81 26.91
CA VAL A 617 27.21 -12.55 26.84
C VAL A 617 27.48 -13.14 25.45
N GLU A 618 26.48 -13.71 24.77
CA GLU A 618 26.66 -14.14 23.36
C GLU A 618 26.90 -12.92 22.44
N GLU A 619 26.33 -11.75 22.76
CA GLU A 619 26.60 -10.51 22.04
C GLU A 619 28.02 -9.96 22.26
N ASP A 620 28.68 -10.19 23.41
CA ASP A 620 30.05 -9.71 23.67
C ASP A 620 31.11 -10.69 23.12
N GLU A 621 30.91 -12.01 23.23
CA GLU A 621 31.79 -13.01 22.59
C GLU A 621 31.80 -12.86 21.05
N GLY A 622 30.65 -12.52 20.43
CA GLY A 622 30.58 -12.23 19.00
C GLY A 622 31.38 -11.01 18.55
N LYS A 623 31.52 -9.99 19.41
CA LYS A 623 32.31 -8.78 19.13
C LYS A 623 33.82 -9.04 19.26
N GLU A 624 34.25 -9.89 20.20
CA GLU A 624 35.65 -10.32 20.26
C GLU A 624 36.06 -11.19 19.04
N GLU A 625 35.14 -11.93 18.40
CA GLU A 625 35.45 -12.64 17.14
C GLU A 625 35.53 -11.69 15.92
N GLU A 626 34.64 -10.69 15.79
CA GLU A 626 34.72 -9.69 14.70
C GLU A 626 36.01 -8.85 14.77
N GLU A 627 36.41 -8.33 15.95
CA GLU A 627 37.66 -7.54 16.08
C GLU A 627 38.92 -8.36 15.71
N VAL A 628 38.88 -9.69 15.81
CA VAL A 628 40.00 -10.57 15.46
C VAL A 628 40.09 -10.84 13.95
N GLU A 629 38.95 -11.01 13.25
CA GLU A 629 38.98 -11.17 11.77
C GLU A 629 39.40 -9.87 11.07
N ASP A 630 38.90 -8.71 11.52
CA ASP A 630 39.33 -7.38 11.05
C ASP A 630 40.85 -7.18 11.28
N GLU A 631 41.38 -7.60 12.44
CA GLU A 631 42.82 -7.52 12.70
C GLU A 631 43.65 -8.45 11.79
N GLU A 632 43.14 -9.60 11.30
CA GLU A 632 43.88 -10.42 10.32
C GLU A 632 43.78 -9.87 8.89
N GLU A 633 42.63 -9.38 8.43
CA GLU A 633 42.49 -8.82 7.06
C GLU A 633 43.34 -7.55 6.87
N ILE A 634 43.45 -6.70 7.91
CA ILE A 634 44.36 -5.54 7.90
C ILE A 634 45.84 -5.98 7.76
N LYS A 635 46.23 -7.15 8.29
CA LYS A 635 47.62 -7.64 8.20
C LYS A 635 47.97 -8.17 6.81
N GLU A 636 47.08 -8.91 6.14
CA GLU A 636 47.33 -9.38 4.76
C GLU A 636 47.45 -8.20 3.78
N ASN A 637 46.59 -7.18 3.90
CA ASN A 637 46.63 -5.99 3.03
C ASN A 637 47.96 -5.21 3.14
N VAL A 638 48.57 -5.14 4.33
CA VAL A 638 49.88 -4.47 4.50
C VAL A 638 51.04 -5.28 3.91
N GLU A 639 51.01 -6.61 3.95
CA GLU A 639 52.05 -7.43 3.30
C GLU A 639 51.98 -7.36 1.75
N GLU A 640 50.80 -7.21 1.15
CA GLU A 640 50.69 -6.96 -0.30
C GLU A 640 51.22 -5.57 -0.71
N GLU A 641 50.99 -4.52 0.10
CA GLU A 641 51.45 -3.16 -0.25
C GLU A 641 52.98 -2.99 -0.15
N GLU A 642 53.64 -3.60 0.84
CA GLU A 642 55.12 -3.65 0.87
C GLU A 642 55.69 -4.45 -0.32
N ALA A 643 55.05 -5.56 -0.72
CA ALA A 643 55.49 -6.39 -1.85
C ALA A 643 55.39 -5.68 -3.22
N ALA A 644 54.47 -4.71 -3.35
CA ALA A 644 54.36 -3.86 -4.53
C ALA A 644 55.48 -2.80 -4.61
N ALA A 645 55.95 -2.30 -3.47
CA ALA A 645 56.92 -1.21 -3.40
C ALA A 645 58.35 -1.60 -3.86
N GLU A 646 58.81 -2.83 -3.58
CA GLU A 646 60.18 -3.26 -3.93
C GLU A 646 60.44 -3.45 -5.44
N GLN A 647 59.40 -3.39 -6.30
CA GLN A 647 59.54 -3.61 -7.75
C GLN A 647 59.63 -2.29 -8.57
N GLY A 648 59.75 -1.14 -7.90
CA GLY A 648 59.59 0.19 -8.48
C GLY A 648 60.83 0.97 -8.95
N GLU A 649 62.07 0.48 -8.76
CA GLU A 649 63.29 1.25 -9.10
C GLU A 649 64.36 0.44 -9.88
N GLU A 650 64.43 0.59 -11.22
CA GLU A 650 65.70 0.68 -11.96
C GLU A 650 65.56 1.22 -13.42
N GLU A 651 66.69 1.67 -13.99
CA GLU A 651 66.95 2.08 -15.39
C GLU A 651 66.28 3.33 -16.03
N ALA A 652 66.98 4.46 -15.90
CA ALA A 652 67.20 5.49 -16.94
C ALA A 652 68.70 5.90 -16.87
N PRO A 653 69.41 6.30 -17.96
CA PRO A 653 69.11 7.46 -18.83
C PRO A 653 69.23 7.08 -20.35
N GLU A 654 69.79 7.79 -21.35
CA GLU A 654 70.64 8.99 -21.45
C GLU A 654 70.58 9.68 -22.85
N GLU A 655 70.29 10.98 -22.85
CA GLU A 655 70.52 12.02 -23.89
C GLU A 655 69.90 11.92 -25.31
N ALA A 656 69.87 13.08 -25.97
CA ALA A 656 69.20 13.37 -27.25
C ALA A 656 70.19 13.58 -28.40
N GLU A 657 69.72 13.53 -29.66
CA GLU A 657 69.99 14.60 -30.66
C GLU A 657 69.22 14.45 -31.99
N GLU A 658 68.99 15.61 -32.62
CA GLU A 658 68.73 15.92 -34.04
C GLU A 658 67.57 15.29 -34.86
N GLU A 659 67.23 16.04 -35.93
CA GLU A 659 66.20 15.81 -36.93
C GLU A 659 66.59 14.73 -37.95
N VAL A 660 65.62 14.08 -38.62
CA VAL A 660 65.57 13.97 -40.09
C VAL A 660 64.20 13.44 -40.58
N GLN A 661 63.97 13.53 -41.88
CA GLN A 661 62.70 13.41 -42.62
C GLN A 661 62.43 11.98 -43.16
N GLU A 662 61.44 11.88 -44.06
CA GLU A 662 60.99 10.72 -44.86
C GLU A 662 60.02 9.79 -44.10
N GLU A 663 58.72 9.68 -44.43
CA GLU A 663 57.96 9.45 -45.68
C GLU A 663 57.65 7.96 -45.96
N GLU A 664 56.57 7.75 -46.74
CA GLU A 664 56.04 6.49 -47.31
C GLU A 664 55.42 5.42 -46.37
N GLU A 665 54.08 5.45 -46.33
CA GLU A 665 53.15 4.34 -46.59
C GLU A 665 53.46 2.91 -46.07
N SER A 666 52.65 2.41 -45.12
CA SER A 666 51.52 1.50 -45.47
C SER A 666 50.52 1.29 -44.33
#